data_AF-A0A3L6NZ80-F1
#
_entry.id   AF-A0A3L6NZ80-F1
#
_cell.length_a   1.000
_cell.length_b   1.000
_cell.length_c   1.000
_cell.angle_alpha   90.00
_cell.angle_beta   90.00
_cell.angle_gamma   90.00
#
_symmetry.space_group_name_H-M   'P 1'
#
loop_
_entity.id
_entity.type
_entity.pdbx_description
1 polymer ?
#
loop_
_entity_poly.entity_id
_entity_poly.type
_entity_poly.pdbx_seq_one_letter_code
_entity_poly.pdbx_strand_id
1 'polypeptide(L)'
;MIPSILLALAGVSFAALEPRQVMHQARNQPSFISSRDLSEAESEPCKFISQAYVEAEPEPGKPVVLAIPPSVGIACLKSVPLDKKRDLELLDYLEPLIGFQSTLEILADPPKEYLFPGVDVLGGFDKIRSKLENNKYETQYEVMTDLRSLFAAANDGHFDYPPALLNAFYYVRRGVEFESVSANGIRLPYIFHVIDTSRGNQGLLDYTPSAVKSIDGTPIAEWLEEDASFATSNSQDPDAQYNGLFASIPRGAVGSSSSTLFTQFEIPDTYTIEFHNGSKLEIVNQLVIPATVDLSGIESGEDFHYYVEITPTNTTTEEPSAKERRSTQETDDDLPGYPKPLVKQSSNAVSAYLLNGEDYKDTAVLSILSFLPIGIDISNPPADFSMTKFILEGQAVILQLIKAAKATGRDKLIIDMSANGGGSVVLAHSIYRLLFPEGEFTGWDRYRANPALEAAAEVDYDNLVKSLITRSEYYPVAPGNKYLETGKEFYGPYTVKGQNVTAAFQTDKTVPWDESIPAYINGFDPERKPLVAEAPWKPENIIIVTDGICASACGILTGLLTRNHGIRTLALGGRPLNQAMQAMGGVKGTLLNFNADITSAIANVRANAKTDKETASILSDASSSFPSSQNPPLLPLPAGGVGKVNSLNGYTEDNLEGYPVHFRYEAANCRLFYTQRMMASPIESWRRARGVAWNNEPCVSGSTTNSDGTIGDKALKYDSRVRSRASGIKGPGELKK
;
A
#
# COMPACT_ATOMS: atom_id res chain seq x y z
N MET A 1 -32.37 -1.61 -7.60
CA MET A 1 -31.58 -0.95 -6.55
C MET A 1 -30.15 -1.40 -6.78
N ILE A 2 -29.37 -0.50 -7.37
CA ILE A 2 -28.07 -0.78 -7.99
C ILE A 2 -27.03 -0.73 -6.85
N PRO A 3 -26.30 -1.81 -6.54
CA PRO A 3 -25.29 -1.78 -5.51
C PRO A 3 -24.07 -1.00 -6.02
N SER A 4 -23.60 -0.12 -5.16
CA SER A 4 -22.51 0.82 -5.35
C SER A 4 -21.19 0.17 -5.76
N ILE A 5 -20.54 0.82 -6.71
CA ILE A 5 -19.14 0.65 -7.12
C ILE A 5 -18.23 0.73 -5.88
N LEU A 6 -17.51 -0.36 -5.54
CA LEU A 6 -16.55 -0.38 -4.44
C LEU A 6 -15.26 -1.10 -4.86
N LEU A 7 -14.19 -0.30 -4.99
CA LEU A 7 -12.83 -0.71 -5.35
C LEU A 7 -11.89 -0.40 -4.18
N ALA A 8 -11.24 -1.47 -3.72
CA ALA A 8 -9.90 -1.61 -3.16
C ALA A 8 -9.25 -0.45 -2.38
N LEU A 9 -8.90 -0.72 -1.11
CA LEU A 9 -7.76 -0.08 -0.45
C LEU A 9 -6.85 -1.12 0.22
N ALA A 10 -5.59 -1.12 -0.23
CA ALA A 10 -4.45 -1.41 0.60
C ALA A 10 -3.99 -0.10 1.21
N GLY A 11 -4.33 0.09 2.47
CA GLY A 11 -3.93 1.22 3.26
C GLY A 11 -4.78 1.15 4.49
N VAL A 12 -4.22 0.67 5.59
CA VAL A 12 -4.76 1.04 6.89
C VAL A 12 -4.64 2.56 6.90
N SER A 13 -5.75 3.23 6.59
CA SER A 13 -5.91 4.65 6.85
C SER A 13 -5.84 4.80 8.36
N PHE A 14 -4.62 4.81 8.90
CA PHE A 14 -4.36 5.76 9.96
C PHE A 14 -4.75 7.08 9.33
N ALA A 15 -5.89 7.65 9.76
CA ALA A 15 -6.13 9.06 9.56
C ALA A 15 -4.80 9.75 9.87
N ALA A 16 -4.23 10.37 8.84
CA ALA A 16 -2.91 10.94 8.83
C ALA A 16 -2.71 11.72 10.14
N LEU A 17 -2.03 11.11 11.10
CA LEU A 17 -1.53 11.84 12.24
C LEU A 17 -0.47 12.74 11.64
N GLU A 18 -0.84 13.98 11.30
CA GLU A 18 0.16 15.00 11.04
C GLU A 18 1.13 14.94 12.23
N PRO A 19 2.44 14.76 12.02
CA PRO A 19 3.41 14.77 13.11
C PRO A 19 3.26 16.03 13.98
N ARG A 20 2.85 17.15 13.34
CA ARG A 20 2.46 18.39 14.03
C ARG A 20 1.24 18.27 14.94
N GLN A 21 0.21 17.51 14.59
CA GLN A 21 -0.97 17.30 15.46
C GLN A 21 -0.67 16.36 16.63
N VAL A 22 0.11 15.30 16.44
CA VAL A 22 0.63 14.47 17.54
C VAL A 22 1.50 15.32 18.47
N MET A 23 2.37 16.16 17.91
CA MET A 23 3.22 17.05 18.69
C MET A 23 2.46 18.20 19.37
N HIS A 24 1.35 18.67 18.80
CA HIS A 24 0.51 19.73 19.40
C HIS A 24 -0.48 19.19 20.46
N GLN A 25 -1.02 17.99 20.29
CA GLN A 25 -1.87 17.34 21.30
C GLN A 25 -1.05 16.89 22.53
N ALA A 26 0.24 16.58 22.35
CA ALA A 26 1.15 16.25 23.44
C ALA A 26 1.48 17.41 24.41
N ARG A 27 0.86 18.60 24.26
CA ARG A 27 1.20 19.76 25.10
C ARG A 27 0.52 19.80 26.47
N ASN A 28 -0.48 18.94 26.73
CA ASN A 28 -1.10 18.74 28.04
C ASN A 28 -1.37 17.22 28.15
N GLN A 29 -0.68 16.38 28.92
CA GLN A 29 -0.46 16.41 30.36
C GLN A 29 0.73 15.49 30.73
N PRO A 30 1.51 15.78 31.78
CA PRO A 30 2.46 14.82 32.33
C PRO A 30 1.78 13.97 33.42
N SER A 31 1.38 12.74 33.11
CA SER A 31 1.27 11.71 34.16
C SER A 31 2.70 11.23 34.46
N PHE A 32 3.26 11.69 35.58
CA PHE A 32 4.54 11.19 36.07
C PHE A 32 4.33 9.79 36.61
N ILE A 33 4.60 8.76 35.79
CA ILE A 33 4.65 7.37 36.26
C ILE A 33 5.76 7.28 37.32
N SER A 34 5.39 6.95 38.55
CA SER A 34 6.32 6.73 39.66
C SER A 34 6.80 5.28 39.69
N SER A 35 7.87 5.02 40.45
CA SER A 35 8.36 3.65 40.67
C SER A 35 7.33 2.73 41.37
N ARG A 36 6.34 3.30 42.06
CA ARG A 36 5.23 2.55 42.68
C ARG A 36 4.21 2.12 41.63
N ASP A 37 3.94 2.99 40.65
CA ASP A 37 2.99 2.73 39.57
C ASP A 37 3.51 1.62 38.64
N LEU A 38 4.84 1.55 38.45
CA LEU A 38 5.49 0.44 37.73
C LEU A 38 5.35 -0.93 38.45
N SER A 39 5.31 -0.95 39.79
CA SER A 39 5.12 -2.21 40.53
C SER A 39 3.71 -2.78 40.43
N GLU A 40 2.71 -1.92 40.24
CA GLU A 40 1.32 -2.31 39.99
C GLU A 40 1.13 -2.78 38.53
N ALA A 41 1.83 -2.11 37.59
CA ALA A 41 1.92 -2.52 36.19
C ALA A 41 2.53 -3.92 36.00
N GLU A 42 3.45 -4.35 36.87
CA GLU A 42 4.01 -5.71 36.82
C GLU A 42 3.00 -6.81 37.21
N SER A 43 1.98 -6.48 38.02
CA SER A 43 0.96 -7.45 38.45
C SER A 43 -0.29 -7.47 37.57
N GLU A 44 -0.78 -6.31 37.12
CA GLU A 44 -2.01 -6.17 36.32
C GLU A 44 -1.78 -5.19 35.14
N PRO A 45 -0.94 -5.53 34.15
CA PRO A 45 -0.48 -4.59 33.12
C PRO A 45 -1.60 -4.00 32.25
N CYS A 46 -2.62 -4.80 31.89
CA CYS A 46 -3.73 -4.31 31.07
C CYS A 46 -4.62 -3.30 31.83
N LYS A 47 -4.82 -3.52 33.12
CA LYS A 47 -5.54 -2.60 33.99
C LYS A 47 -4.81 -1.28 34.16
N PHE A 48 -3.49 -1.34 34.32
CA PHE A 48 -2.67 -0.13 34.39
C PHE A 48 -2.81 0.73 33.13
N ILE A 49 -2.80 0.09 31.94
CA ILE A 49 -3.05 0.79 30.67
C ILE A 49 -4.46 1.40 30.63
N SER A 50 -5.47 0.67 31.10
CA SER A 50 -6.85 1.16 31.20
C SER A 50 -6.98 2.40 32.08
N GLN A 51 -6.39 2.38 33.27
CA GLN A 51 -6.40 3.50 34.20
C GLN A 51 -5.73 4.73 33.59
N ALA A 52 -4.54 4.56 33.01
CA ALA A 52 -3.83 5.64 32.35
C ALA A 52 -4.58 6.20 31.13
N TYR A 53 -5.30 5.34 30.39
CA TYR A 53 -6.16 5.77 29.29
C TYR A 53 -7.32 6.63 29.79
N VAL A 54 -8.00 6.23 30.88
CA VAL A 54 -9.08 7.02 31.48
C VAL A 54 -8.57 8.35 32.03
N GLU A 55 -7.41 8.35 32.70
CA GLU A 55 -6.77 9.56 33.24
C GLU A 55 -6.31 10.54 32.15
N ALA A 56 -6.02 10.05 30.95
CA ALA A 56 -5.65 10.89 29.81
C ALA A 56 -6.84 11.67 29.21
N GLU A 57 -8.08 11.41 29.66
CA GLU A 57 -9.31 12.07 29.20
C GLU A 57 -9.41 12.11 27.65
N PRO A 58 -9.47 10.93 26.98
CA PRO A 58 -9.40 10.81 25.52
C PRO A 58 -10.51 11.62 24.84
N GLU A 59 -10.14 12.45 23.87
CA GLU A 59 -11.12 13.12 23.01
C GLU A 59 -11.69 12.13 21.98
N PRO A 60 -13.02 12.06 21.80
CA PRO A 60 -13.63 11.17 20.82
C PRO A 60 -13.07 11.35 19.40
N GLY A 61 -12.71 10.24 18.75
CA GLY A 61 -12.20 10.23 17.38
C GLY A 61 -10.74 10.69 17.25
N LYS A 62 -9.99 10.83 18.35
CA LYS A 62 -8.56 11.16 18.33
C LYS A 62 -7.73 10.06 18.99
N PRO A 63 -6.56 9.73 18.43
CA PRO A 63 -5.63 8.81 19.08
C PRO A 63 -5.01 9.46 20.32
N VAL A 64 -4.61 8.64 21.28
CA VAL A 64 -4.05 9.10 22.55
C VAL A 64 -2.66 8.50 22.76
N VAL A 65 -1.68 9.35 23.05
CA VAL A 65 -0.33 8.91 23.44
C VAL A 65 -0.28 8.79 24.95
N LEU A 66 0.00 7.59 25.45
CA LEU A 66 0.18 7.33 26.87
C LEU A 66 1.67 7.28 27.18
N ALA A 67 2.10 7.95 28.25
CA ALA A 67 3.48 7.97 28.70
C ALA A 67 3.94 6.64 29.34
N ILE A 68 3.48 5.51 28.79
CA ILE A 68 3.70 4.15 29.26
C ILE A 68 4.82 3.51 28.43
N PRO A 69 5.82 2.86 29.06
CA PRO A 69 6.86 2.14 28.34
C PRO A 69 6.32 0.93 27.55
N PRO A 70 6.88 0.62 26.37
CA PRO A 70 6.59 -0.59 25.60
C PRO A 70 6.53 -1.88 26.41
N SER A 71 7.42 -2.08 27.37
CA SER A 71 7.49 -3.28 28.22
C SER A 71 6.17 -3.57 28.97
N VAL A 72 5.44 -2.54 29.38
CA VAL A 72 4.11 -2.67 30.02
C VAL A 72 3.05 -3.11 29.01
N GLY A 73 3.08 -2.54 27.80
CA GLY A 73 2.22 -2.98 26.69
C GLY A 73 2.46 -4.44 26.34
N ILE A 74 3.72 -4.83 26.17
CA ILE A 74 4.14 -6.21 25.91
C ILE A 74 3.65 -7.14 27.03
N ALA A 75 3.80 -6.74 28.29
CA ALA A 75 3.31 -7.50 29.44
C ALA A 75 1.77 -7.66 29.42
N CYS A 76 1.02 -6.62 29.03
CA CYS A 76 -0.43 -6.72 28.85
C CYS A 76 -0.78 -7.75 27.78
N LEU A 77 -0.21 -7.67 26.57
CA LEU A 77 -0.48 -8.63 25.51
C LEU A 77 -0.13 -10.07 25.92
N LYS A 78 1.00 -10.26 26.60
CA LYS A 78 1.43 -11.58 27.11
C LYS A 78 0.59 -12.10 28.29
N SER A 79 -0.18 -11.22 28.97
CA SER A 79 -1.12 -11.64 30.02
C SER A 79 -2.44 -12.20 29.47
N VAL A 80 -2.69 -12.04 28.17
CA VAL A 80 -3.93 -12.47 27.52
C VAL A 80 -3.96 -14.01 27.41
N PRO A 81 -4.96 -14.68 28.02
CA PRO A 81 -5.05 -16.14 28.00
C PRO A 81 -5.35 -16.65 26.59
N LEU A 82 -4.76 -17.80 26.24
CA LEU A 82 -4.97 -18.46 24.96
C LEU A 82 -6.43 -18.91 24.77
N ASP A 83 -7.11 -18.46 23.71
CA ASP A 83 -8.40 -19.02 23.26
C ASP A 83 -8.20 -19.97 22.08
N LYS A 84 -7.62 -21.14 22.40
CA LYS A 84 -7.32 -22.20 21.43
C LYS A 84 -8.52 -22.57 20.54
N LYS A 85 -9.73 -22.50 21.08
CA LYS A 85 -10.93 -22.86 20.32
C LYS A 85 -11.18 -21.82 19.22
N ARG A 86 -11.23 -20.53 19.56
CA ARG A 86 -11.44 -19.46 18.57
C ARG A 86 -10.27 -19.33 17.62
N ASP A 87 -9.05 -19.61 18.06
CA ASP A 87 -7.89 -19.61 17.18
C ASP A 87 -8.02 -20.66 16.07
N LEU A 88 -8.42 -21.89 16.40
CA LEU A 88 -8.67 -22.94 15.41
C LEU A 88 -9.84 -22.57 14.48
N GLU A 89 -10.93 -22.02 15.03
CA GLU A 89 -12.06 -21.52 14.24
C GLU A 89 -11.64 -20.36 13.33
N LEU A 90 -10.71 -19.50 13.75
CA LEU A 90 -10.17 -18.41 12.94
C LEU A 90 -9.36 -18.96 11.76
N LEU A 91 -8.53 -19.99 11.97
CA LEU A 91 -7.82 -20.63 10.86
C LEU A 91 -8.79 -21.23 9.85
N ASP A 92 -9.84 -21.93 10.32
CA ASP A 92 -10.91 -22.47 9.47
C ASP A 92 -11.65 -21.36 8.70
N TYR A 93 -11.87 -20.21 9.33
CA TYR A 93 -12.50 -19.04 8.71
C TYR A 93 -11.62 -18.43 7.61
N LEU A 94 -10.31 -18.29 7.86
CA LEU A 94 -9.38 -17.61 6.96
C LEU A 94 -8.94 -18.48 5.77
N GLU A 95 -8.85 -19.79 5.94
CA GLU A 95 -8.31 -20.70 4.91
C GLU A 95 -9.03 -20.59 3.55
N PRO A 96 -10.39 -20.62 3.47
CA PRO A 96 -11.12 -20.34 2.23
C PRO A 96 -10.82 -18.99 1.59
N LEU A 97 -10.64 -17.94 2.41
CA LEU A 97 -10.38 -16.58 1.96
C LEU A 97 -8.95 -16.45 1.41
N ILE A 98 -7.98 -17.04 2.10
CA ILE A 98 -6.58 -17.12 1.67
C ILE A 98 -6.46 -17.91 0.37
N GLY A 99 -7.35 -18.87 0.10
CA GLY A 99 -7.42 -19.56 -1.19
C GLY A 99 -7.53 -18.64 -2.41
N PHE A 100 -8.01 -17.40 -2.24
CA PHE A 100 -8.07 -16.37 -3.27
C PHE A 100 -6.81 -15.50 -3.39
N GLN A 101 -5.82 -15.65 -2.50
CA GLN A 101 -4.53 -14.99 -2.63
C GLN A 101 -3.79 -15.56 -3.85
N SER A 102 -3.54 -14.71 -4.84
CA SER A 102 -3.06 -15.15 -6.15
C SER A 102 -1.60 -15.62 -6.17
N THR A 103 -0.82 -15.36 -5.12
CA THR A 103 0.66 -15.49 -5.16
C THR A 103 1.22 -16.66 -4.35
N LEU A 104 0.38 -17.49 -3.73
CA LEU A 104 0.79 -18.47 -2.71
C LEU A 104 1.89 -19.45 -3.18
N GLU A 105 1.67 -20.17 -4.28
CA GLU A 105 2.63 -21.17 -4.77
C GLU A 105 3.95 -20.55 -5.21
N ILE A 106 3.89 -19.35 -5.81
CA ILE A 106 5.07 -18.64 -6.29
C ILE A 106 5.86 -18.04 -5.11
N LEU A 107 5.20 -17.60 -4.04
CA LEU A 107 5.89 -17.14 -2.82
C LEU A 107 6.65 -18.28 -2.13
N ALA A 108 6.15 -19.52 -2.20
CA ALA A 108 6.81 -20.69 -1.63
C ALA A 108 8.07 -21.12 -2.42
N ASP A 109 8.14 -20.84 -3.73
CA ASP A 109 9.33 -21.05 -4.57
C ASP A 109 9.51 -19.90 -5.59
N PRO A 110 9.96 -18.72 -5.13
CA PRO A 110 9.97 -17.53 -5.96
C PRO A 110 11.13 -17.54 -6.96
N PRO A 111 11.00 -16.83 -8.10
CA PRO A 111 12.08 -16.74 -9.06
C PRO A 111 13.32 -16.07 -8.46
N LYS A 112 14.48 -16.31 -9.08
CA LYS A 112 15.77 -15.72 -8.64
C LYS A 112 15.77 -14.19 -8.59
N GLU A 113 14.87 -13.51 -9.30
CA GLU A 113 14.79 -12.06 -9.31
C GLU A 113 13.87 -11.48 -8.22
N TYR A 114 13.16 -12.33 -7.46
CA TYR A 114 12.43 -11.88 -6.26
C TYR A 114 13.42 -11.36 -5.20
N LEU A 115 13.07 -10.23 -4.59
CA LEU A 115 14.02 -9.45 -3.79
C LEU A 115 14.05 -9.84 -2.31
N PHE A 116 13.11 -10.69 -1.87
CA PHE A 116 12.99 -11.19 -0.51
C PHE A 116 13.14 -12.72 -0.47
N PRO A 117 13.35 -13.32 0.71
CA PRO A 117 13.16 -14.76 0.90
C PRO A 117 11.72 -15.17 0.51
N GLY A 118 11.57 -16.40 0.01
CA GLY A 118 10.25 -17.00 -0.18
C GLY A 118 9.58 -17.30 1.17
N VAL A 119 8.26 -17.42 1.15
CA VAL A 119 7.42 -17.76 2.30
C VAL A 119 6.37 -18.78 1.90
N ASP A 120 6.25 -19.85 2.68
CA ASP A 120 5.19 -20.83 2.54
C ASP A 120 4.01 -20.45 3.45
N VAL A 121 3.07 -19.68 2.90
CA VAL A 121 1.90 -19.18 3.65
C VAL A 121 1.01 -20.33 4.11
N LEU A 122 0.70 -21.29 3.24
CA LEU A 122 -0.18 -22.41 3.56
C LEU A 122 0.48 -23.35 4.59
N GLY A 123 1.74 -23.71 4.38
CA GLY A 123 2.50 -24.48 5.37
C GLY A 123 2.72 -23.73 6.68
N GLY A 124 2.72 -22.39 6.66
CA GLY A 124 2.69 -21.56 7.86
C GLY A 124 1.39 -21.72 8.66
N PHE A 125 0.24 -21.69 7.99
CA PHE A 125 -1.07 -21.96 8.60
C PHE A 125 -1.12 -23.37 9.22
N ASP A 126 -0.62 -24.39 8.52
CA ASP A 126 -0.54 -25.76 9.03
C ASP A 126 0.32 -25.86 10.30
N LYS A 127 1.45 -25.14 10.34
CA LYS A 127 2.30 -25.09 11.53
C LYS A 127 1.62 -24.40 12.71
N ILE A 128 0.90 -23.31 12.49
CA ILE A 128 0.12 -22.64 13.54
C ILE A 128 -0.94 -23.60 14.09
N ARG A 129 -1.72 -24.24 13.21
CA ARG A 129 -2.73 -25.24 13.58
C ARG A 129 -2.11 -26.37 14.40
N SER A 130 -1.00 -26.94 13.91
CA SER A 130 -0.29 -28.02 14.60
C SER A 130 0.20 -27.59 15.99
N LYS A 131 0.74 -26.37 16.15
CA LYS A 131 1.17 -25.84 17.45
C LYS A 131 -0.02 -25.68 18.41
N LEU A 132 -1.17 -25.18 17.95
CA LEU A 132 -2.40 -25.08 18.75
C LEU A 132 -2.86 -26.46 19.21
N GLU A 133 -3.03 -27.40 18.29
CA GLU A 133 -3.49 -28.77 18.56
C GLU A 133 -2.59 -29.47 19.60
N ASN A 134 -1.28 -29.30 19.48
CA ASN A 134 -0.26 -29.88 20.36
C ASN A 134 0.06 -29.05 21.61
N ASN A 135 -0.72 -28.01 21.92
CA ASN A 135 -0.57 -27.14 23.10
C ASN A 135 0.86 -26.56 23.21
N LYS A 136 1.37 -25.99 22.12
CA LYS A 136 2.70 -25.38 22.03
C LYS A 136 2.70 -23.85 22.14
N TYR A 137 1.53 -23.25 22.27
CA TYR A 137 1.37 -21.83 22.59
C TYR A 137 0.99 -21.69 24.06
N GLU A 138 1.53 -20.67 24.71
CA GLU A 138 1.23 -20.34 26.10
C GLU A 138 0.20 -19.21 26.19
N THR A 139 0.19 -18.27 25.24
CA THR A 139 -0.61 -17.04 25.29
C THR A 139 -1.27 -16.75 23.93
N GLN A 140 -2.35 -15.97 23.96
CA GLN A 140 -3.02 -15.49 22.74
C GLN A 140 -2.08 -14.66 21.85
N TYR A 141 -1.23 -13.86 22.50
CA TYR A 141 -0.23 -13.01 21.85
C TYR A 141 0.70 -13.79 20.91
N GLU A 142 1.16 -14.98 21.31
CA GLU A 142 2.05 -15.80 20.49
C GLU A 142 1.37 -16.27 19.19
N VAL A 143 0.09 -16.67 19.27
CA VAL A 143 -0.68 -17.12 18.11
C VAL A 143 -0.90 -15.96 17.15
N MET A 144 -1.34 -14.81 17.66
CA MET A 144 -1.60 -13.62 16.84
C MET A 144 -0.30 -13.06 16.24
N THR A 145 0.83 -13.18 16.94
CA THR A 145 2.15 -12.78 16.42
C THR A 145 2.61 -13.70 15.30
N ASP A 146 2.48 -15.02 15.44
CA ASP A 146 2.81 -15.98 14.38
C ASP A 146 1.92 -15.77 13.14
N LEU A 147 0.61 -15.52 13.34
CA LEU A 147 -0.31 -15.17 12.27
C LEU A 147 0.09 -13.87 11.57
N ARG A 148 0.33 -12.80 12.33
CA ARG A 148 0.72 -11.49 11.77
C ARG A 148 2.04 -11.55 11.02
N SER A 149 3.00 -12.29 11.55
CA SER A 149 4.31 -12.49 10.93
C SER A 149 4.20 -13.20 9.59
N LEU A 150 3.27 -14.14 9.47
CA LEU A 150 3.01 -14.88 8.23
C LEU A 150 2.49 -13.98 7.10
N PHE A 151 1.50 -13.12 7.39
CA PHE A 151 1.00 -12.16 6.40
C PHE A 151 2.08 -11.13 6.03
N ALA A 152 2.81 -10.60 7.00
CA ALA A 152 3.84 -9.59 6.75
C ALA A 152 5.01 -10.13 5.91
N ALA A 153 5.43 -11.38 6.13
CA ALA A 153 6.49 -12.03 5.36
C ALA A 153 6.17 -12.20 3.86
N ALA A 154 4.90 -12.15 3.46
CA ALA A 154 4.50 -12.19 2.07
C ALA A 154 4.93 -10.94 1.26
N ASN A 155 5.25 -9.83 1.94
CA ASN A 155 5.63 -8.55 1.30
C ASN A 155 4.63 -8.15 0.19
N ASP A 156 3.33 -8.31 0.46
CA ASP A 156 2.24 -7.99 -0.44
C ASP A 156 1.25 -7.04 0.24
N GLY A 157 1.25 -5.77 -0.16
CA GLY A 157 0.33 -4.76 0.37
C GLY A 157 -1.17 -5.08 0.17
N HIS A 158 -1.51 -5.98 -0.75
CA HIS A 158 -2.87 -6.45 -0.98
C HIS A 158 -3.28 -7.65 -0.11
N PHE A 159 -2.34 -8.27 0.62
CA PHE A 159 -2.59 -9.46 1.43
C PHE A 159 -2.41 -9.16 2.91
N ASP A 160 -3.53 -9.11 3.66
CA ASP A 160 -3.45 -8.84 5.09
C ASP A 160 -4.66 -9.35 5.88
N TYR A 161 -4.38 -9.74 7.13
CA TYR A 161 -5.34 -9.88 8.20
C TYR A 161 -4.66 -9.35 9.48
N PRO A 162 -4.86 -8.06 9.82
CA PRO A 162 -4.35 -7.55 11.09
C PRO A 162 -5.10 -8.27 12.21
N PRO A 163 -4.48 -8.77 13.28
CA PRO A 163 -5.21 -9.26 14.44
C PRO A 163 -5.59 -8.10 15.37
N ALA A 164 -6.83 -8.04 15.86
CA ALA A 164 -7.28 -6.93 16.71
C ALA A 164 -6.39 -6.76 17.96
N LEU A 165 -5.95 -7.86 18.57
CA LEU A 165 -5.06 -7.86 19.73
C LEU A 165 -3.80 -7.01 19.52
N LEU A 166 -3.16 -7.17 18.37
CA LEU A 166 -1.91 -6.47 18.02
C LEU A 166 -2.14 -5.05 17.49
N ASN A 167 -3.41 -4.64 17.36
CA ASN A 167 -3.82 -3.33 16.87
C ASN A 167 -4.65 -2.55 17.91
N ALA A 168 -4.71 -3.04 19.15
CA ALA A 168 -5.28 -2.29 20.28
C ALA A 168 -4.44 -1.07 20.67
N PHE A 169 -3.12 -1.16 20.48
CA PHE A 169 -2.18 -0.06 20.60
C PHE A 169 -0.93 -0.30 19.75
N TYR A 170 -0.19 0.76 19.49
CA TYR A 170 1.11 0.70 18.82
C TYR A 170 2.20 1.28 19.71
N TYR A 171 3.45 0.95 19.40
CA TYR A 171 4.60 1.58 20.02
C TYR A 171 5.02 2.79 19.18
N VAL A 172 5.03 3.98 19.80
CA VAL A 172 5.43 5.23 19.15
C VAL A 172 6.87 5.62 19.53
N ARG A 173 7.63 6.03 18.51
CA ARG A 173 9.07 6.32 18.55
C ARG A 173 9.33 7.79 18.17
N ARG A 174 8.83 8.73 18.98
CA ARG A 174 8.73 10.18 18.64
C ARG A 174 10.06 10.88 18.29
N GLY A 175 11.22 10.30 18.60
CA GLY A 175 12.53 10.84 18.21
C GLY A 175 13.29 9.95 17.23
N VAL A 176 12.59 9.04 16.55
CA VAL A 176 13.14 8.21 15.47
C VAL A 176 12.56 8.70 14.15
N GLU A 177 12.81 9.97 13.85
CA GLU A 177 12.44 10.63 12.60
C GLU A 177 13.69 11.11 11.87
N PHE A 178 13.87 10.63 10.63
CA PHE A 178 15.10 10.86 9.88
C PHE A 178 14.83 11.42 8.48
N GLU A 179 15.90 11.91 7.85
CA GLU A 179 15.97 12.25 6.44
C GLU A 179 17.22 11.60 5.82
N SER A 180 17.06 11.01 4.63
CA SER A 180 18.15 10.44 3.84
C SER A 180 18.62 11.45 2.81
N VAL A 181 19.77 12.10 3.07
CA VAL A 181 20.22 13.28 2.31
C VAL A 181 21.56 13.03 1.63
N SER A 182 21.55 13.13 0.31
CA SER A 182 22.75 13.16 -0.52
C SER A 182 23.24 14.59 -0.75
N ALA A 183 24.56 14.75 -0.75
CA ALA A 183 25.20 16.04 -1.02
C ALA A 183 24.89 16.58 -2.43
N ASN A 184 24.60 15.71 -3.40
CA ASN A 184 24.41 16.10 -4.80
C ASN A 184 23.45 15.21 -5.60
N GLY A 185 22.79 14.26 -4.94
CA GLY A 185 21.82 13.34 -5.55
C GLY A 185 22.43 12.15 -6.27
N ILE A 186 23.76 12.06 -6.38
CA ILE A 186 24.46 10.90 -6.98
C ILE A 186 25.45 10.23 -6.03
N ARG A 187 25.86 10.91 -4.96
CA ARG A 187 26.64 10.32 -3.86
C ARG A 187 25.70 9.60 -2.89
N LEU A 188 26.20 8.55 -2.24
CA LEU A 188 25.47 7.86 -1.19
C LEU A 188 24.99 8.87 -0.13
N PRO A 189 23.73 8.77 0.32
CA PRO A 189 23.17 9.68 1.30
C PRO A 189 23.71 9.37 2.70
N TYR A 190 23.71 10.40 3.55
CA TYR A 190 23.81 10.25 4.99
C TYR A 190 22.42 10.39 5.61
N ILE A 191 22.23 9.73 6.75
CA ILE A 191 20.98 9.81 7.51
C ILE A 191 21.11 10.90 8.57
N PHE A 192 20.21 11.87 8.56
CA PHE A 192 20.15 12.97 9.53
C PHE A 192 18.85 12.89 10.33
N HIS A 193 18.88 13.36 11.57
CA HIS A 193 17.68 13.51 12.37
C HIS A 193 16.86 14.73 11.87
N VAL A 194 15.53 14.62 11.78
CA VAL A 194 14.65 15.70 11.23
C VAL A 194 14.84 17.05 11.93
N ILE A 195 15.06 17.06 13.25
CA ILE A 195 15.33 18.31 14.01
C ILE A 195 16.58 19.04 13.48
N ASP A 196 17.58 18.31 12.99
CA ASP A 196 18.83 18.87 12.48
C ASP A 196 18.72 19.39 11.04
N THR A 197 17.64 19.11 10.33
CA THR A 197 17.42 19.56 8.95
C THR A 197 16.24 20.51 8.80
N SER A 198 15.27 20.44 9.70
CA SER A 198 14.07 21.29 9.74
C SER A 198 14.31 22.75 10.13
N ARG A 199 15.50 23.09 10.64
CA ARG A 199 15.88 24.47 11.04
C ARG A 199 16.35 25.34 9.87
N GLY A 200 16.43 24.80 8.66
CA GLY A 200 16.85 25.53 7.47
C GLY A 200 15.78 26.41 6.85
N ASN A 201 16.20 27.40 6.08
CA ASN A 201 15.31 28.21 5.24
C ASN A 201 15.37 27.72 3.79
N GLN A 202 14.24 27.26 3.23
CA GLN A 202 14.17 26.75 1.84
C GLN A 202 15.20 25.65 1.51
N GLY A 203 15.48 24.76 2.47
CA GLY A 203 16.49 23.69 2.29
C GLY A 203 17.95 24.17 2.33
N LEU A 204 18.21 25.39 2.82
CA LEU A 204 19.55 25.87 3.14
C LEU A 204 19.74 25.93 4.65
N LEU A 205 20.75 25.21 5.14
CA LEU A 205 21.19 25.25 6.53
C LEU A 205 22.33 26.26 6.66
N ASP A 206 22.31 27.05 7.73
CA ASP A 206 23.39 27.96 8.12
C ASP A 206 24.42 27.29 9.07
N TYR A 207 24.22 26.01 9.38
CA TYR A 207 25.14 25.15 10.12
C TYR A 207 25.32 23.79 9.43
N THR A 208 26.28 23.00 9.92
CA THR A 208 26.53 21.63 9.43
C THR A 208 25.97 20.61 10.45
N PRO A 209 24.85 19.92 10.13
CA PRO A 209 24.31 18.90 11.02
C PRO A 209 25.23 17.68 11.09
N SER A 210 25.20 16.96 12.21
CA SER A 210 25.91 15.69 12.33
C SER A 210 24.99 14.56 11.86
N ALA A 211 25.49 13.71 10.97
CA ALA A 211 24.75 12.51 10.60
C ALA A 211 24.64 11.53 11.78
N VAL A 212 23.57 10.74 11.77
CA VAL A 212 23.36 9.61 12.68
C VAL A 212 24.35 8.51 12.32
N LYS A 213 25.03 7.97 13.33
CA LYS A 213 26.00 6.88 13.18
C LYS A 213 25.33 5.54 13.44
N SER A 214 24.59 5.43 14.54
CA SER A 214 23.99 4.17 14.99
C SER A 214 22.83 4.39 15.95
N ILE A 215 21.96 3.38 16.07
CA ILE A 215 20.95 3.25 17.13
C ILE A 215 21.30 1.99 17.92
N ASP A 216 21.49 2.11 19.22
CA ASP A 216 21.90 1.02 20.13
C ASP A 216 23.15 0.24 19.67
N GLY A 217 24.08 0.95 19.02
CA GLY A 217 25.31 0.38 18.48
C GLY A 217 25.17 -0.27 17.10
N THR A 218 23.95 -0.47 16.60
CA THR A 218 23.70 -0.96 15.23
C THR A 218 23.86 0.18 14.23
N PRO A 219 24.68 0.05 13.17
CA PRO A 219 24.83 1.07 12.14
C PRO A 219 23.48 1.51 11.56
N ILE A 220 23.27 2.82 11.41
CA ILE A 220 21.94 3.36 11.08
C ILE A 220 21.33 2.79 9.79
N ALA A 221 22.15 2.51 8.77
CA ALA A 221 21.66 1.93 7.52
C ALA A 221 21.14 0.50 7.69
N GLU A 222 21.80 -0.30 8.53
CA GLU A 222 21.39 -1.67 8.87
C GLU A 222 20.14 -1.66 9.74
N TRP A 223 20.12 -0.81 10.77
CA TRP A 223 18.96 -0.65 11.65
C TRP A 223 17.69 -0.27 10.86
N LEU A 224 17.81 0.68 9.92
CA LEU A 224 16.69 1.10 9.08
C LEU A 224 16.25 0.01 8.08
N GLU A 225 17.19 -0.74 7.49
CA GLU A 225 16.83 -1.83 6.58
C GLU A 225 16.10 -2.96 7.33
N GLU A 226 16.49 -3.28 8.56
CA GLU A 226 15.73 -4.20 9.42
C GLU A 226 14.36 -3.63 9.78
N ASP A 227 14.27 -2.36 10.19
CA ASP A 227 12.99 -1.71 10.54
C ASP A 227 11.99 -1.71 9.36
N ALA A 228 12.49 -1.48 8.14
CA ALA A 228 11.69 -1.54 6.91
C ALA A 228 11.00 -2.89 6.72
N SER A 229 11.65 -3.98 7.15
CA SER A 229 11.14 -5.34 6.99
C SER A 229 10.01 -5.67 7.97
N PHE A 230 9.88 -4.92 9.07
CA PHE A 230 8.80 -5.07 10.06
C PHE A 230 7.55 -4.27 9.71
N ALA A 231 7.56 -3.48 8.63
CA ALA A 231 6.34 -2.83 8.16
C ALA A 231 5.36 -3.89 7.60
N THR A 232 4.09 -3.77 7.99
CA THR A 232 3.03 -4.69 7.59
C THR A 232 2.24 -4.14 6.42
N SER A 233 1.68 -5.01 5.55
CA SER A 233 1.16 -4.60 4.23
C SER A 233 2.23 -3.88 3.40
N ASN A 234 3.37 -4.54 3.18
CA ASN A 234 4.60 -3.91 2.70
C ASN A 234 4.73 -3.86 1.16
N SER A 235 5.73 -3.11 0.68
CA SER A 235 6.17 -3.09 -0.72
C SER A 235 6.99 -4.34 -1.07
N GLN A 236 7.09 -4.66 -2.35
CA GLN A 236 7.81 -5.83 -2.89
C GLN A 236 9.25 -5.53 -3.28
N ASP A 237 9.73 -4.34 -2.92
CA ASP A 237 11.07 -3.86 -3.19
C ASP A 237 11.68 -3.24 -1.94
N PRO A 238 12.86 -3.71 -1.48
CA PRO A 238 13.49 -3.22 -0.25
C PRO A 238 13.88 -1.73 -0.33
N ASP A 239 14.14 -1.17 -1.51
CA ASP A 239 14.41 0.26 -1.66
C ASP A 239 13.10 1.09 -1.53
N ALA A 240 11.97 0.56 -2.00
CA ALA A 240 10.65 1.15 -1.74
C ALA A 240 10.26 1.07 -0.25
N GLN A 241 10.49 -0.07 0.41
CA GLN A 241 10.28 -0.21 1.86
C GLN A 241 11.13 0.81 2.63
N TYR A 242 12.41 0.94 2.24
CA TYR A 242 13.34 1.90 2.84
C TYR A 242 12.88 3.36 2.66
N ASN A 243 12.35 3.72 1.49
CA ASN A 243 11.75 5.04 1.30
C ASN A 243 10.52 5.29 2.18
N GLY A 244 9.75 4.25 2.49
CA GLY A 244 8.61 4.34 3.40
C GLY A 244 8.97 4.79 4.82
N LEU A 245 10.23 4.59 5.23
CA LEU A 245 10.74 5.01 6.54
C LEU A 245 10.84 6.52 6.70
N PHE A 246 10.93 7.28 5.61
CA PHE A 246 11.20 8.72 5.67
C PHE A 246 9.94 9.54 5.36
N ALA A 247 9.86 10.72 5.96
CA ALA A 247 8.90 11.72 5.52
C ALA A 247 9.32 12.27 4.16
N SER A 248 8.35 12.61 3.32
CA SER A 248 8.57 13.33 2.07
C SER A 248 7.35 14.19 1.74
N ILE A 249 7.54 15.22 0.92
CA ILE A 249 6.44 16.08 0.44
C ILE A 249 5.30 15.27 -0.19
N PRO A 250 5.54 14.33 -1.15
CA PRO A 250 4.46 13.53 -1.73
C PRO A 250 3.75 12.66 -0.69
N ARG A 251 4.48 12.06 0.27
CA ARG A 251 3.88 11.27 1.35
C ARG A 251 2.99 12.13 2.24
N GLY A 252 3.47 13.30 2.66
CA GLY A 252 2.68 14.25 3.44
C GLY A 252 1.41 14.70 2.71
N ALA A 253 1.50 14.94 1.40
CA ALA A 253 0.37 15.35 0.57
C ALA A 253 -0.73 14.27 0.44
N VAL A 254 -0.38 12.98 0.53
CA VAL A 254 -1.35 11.88 0.60
C VAL A 254 -1.76 11.50 2.02
N GLY A 255 -1.31 12.24 3.04
CA GLY A 255 -1.60 11.94 4.45
C GLY A 255 -0.81 10.76 4.99
N SER A 256 0.32 10.40 4.39
CA SER A 256 1.20 9.36 4.89
C SER A 256 2.35 9.94 5.73
N SER A 257 2.62 9.33 6.88
CA SER A 257 3.77 9.67 7.73
C SER A 257 4.97 8.77 7.45
N SER A 258 6.11 9.10 8.05
CA SER A 258 7.25 8.17 8.16
C SER A 258 6.82 6.92 8.92
N SER A 259 7.16 5.73 8.40
CA SER A 259 6.85 4.46 9.08
C SER A 259 7.75 4.18 10.28
N THR A 260 8.89 4.87 10.44
CA THR A 260 9.75 4.71 11.63
C THR A 260 9.09 5.26 12.89
N LEU A 261 7.99 6.00 12.78
CA LEU A 261 7.30 6.57 13.93
C LEU A 261 6.53 5.55 14.75
N PHE A 262 5.97 4.52 14.11
CA PHE A 262 5.08 3.56 14.75
C PHE A 262 5.51 2.15 14.41
N THR A 263 5.28 1.22 15.34
CA THR A 263 5.41 -0.21 15.07
C THR A 263 4.47 -0.99 15.97
N GLN A 264 4.04 -2.16 15.51
CA GLN A 264 3.27 -3.13 16.29
C GLN A 264 4.14 -4.27 16.83
N PHE A 265 5.38 -4.39 16.34
CA PHE A 265 6.34 -5.38 16.81
C PHE A 265 7.05 -4.88 18.05
N GLU A 266 7.47 -5.79 18.93
CA GLU A 266 8.13 -5.45 20.19
C GLU A 266 9.35 -4.55 19.96
N ILE A 267 9.47 -3.50 20.77
CA ILE A 267 10.62 -2.60 20.82
C ILE A 267 11.06 -2.39 22.27
N PRO A 268 12.34 -2.01 22.52
CA PRO A 268 12.78 -1.65 23.86
C PRO A 268 12.08 -0.38 24.37
N ASP A 269 12.13 -0.17 25.69
CA ASP A 269 11.59 1.04 26.31
C ASP A 269 12.33 2.32 25.90
N THR A 270 13.61 2.20 25.57
CA THR A 270 14.43 3.32 25.11
C THR A 270 15.31 2.91 23.93
N TYR A 271 15.63 3.89 23.09
CA TYR A 271 16.68 3.80 22.06
C TYR A 271 17.76 4.85 22.34
N THR A 272 19.03 4.53 22.10
CA THR A 272 20.15 5.48 22.12
C THR A 272 20.65 5.75 20.70
N ILE A 273 20.40 6.95 20.20
CA ILE A 273 20.92 7.45 18.93
C ILE A 273 22.32 8.05 19.16
N GLU A 274 23.33 7.54 18.46
CA GLU A 274 24.70 8.10 18.47
C GLU A 274 24.98 8.82 17.16
N PHE A 275 25.57 10.01 17.25
CA PHE A 275 25.93 10.85 16.11
C PHE A 275 27.43 10.80 15.81
N HIS A 276 27.83 11.10 14.57
CA HIS A 276 29.24 11.14 14.19
C HIS A 276 30.12 12.14 14.95
N ASN A 277 29.53 13.22 15.51
CA ASN A 277 30.22 14.18 16.37
C ASN A 277 30.39 13.68 17.84
N GLY A 278 29.90 12.49 18.18
CA GLY A 278 29.96 11.90 19.51
C GLY A 278 28.81 12.27 20.46
N SER A 279 27.87 13.14 20.06
CA SER A 279 26.66 13.39 20.86
C SER A 279 25.75 12.16 20.84
N LYS A 280 24.92 12.03 21.88
CA LYS A 280 23.93 10.98 22.02
C LYS A 280 22.57 11.58 22.34
N LEU A 281 21.52 10.95 21.82
CA LEU A 281 20.13 11.28 22.10
C LEU A 281 19.42 10.00 22.56
N GLU A 282 18.86 10.05 23.76
CA GLU A 282 18.04 8.97 24.30
C GLU A 282 16.57 9.24 23.94
N ILE A 283 15.92 8.25 23.34
CA ILE A 283 14.51 8.28 22.94
C ILE A 283 13.75 7.37 23.88
N VAL A 284 12.75 7.92 24.57
CA VAL A 284 11.79 7.14 25.36
C VAL A 284 10.62 6.78 24.47
N ASN A 285 10.41 5.48 24.29
CA ASN A 285 9.29 4.96 23.50
C ASN A 285 8.04 4.89 24.37
N GLN A 286 6.88 5.02 23.72
CA GLN A 286 5.60 5.16 24.40
C GLN A 286 4.53 4.31 23.71
N LEU A 287 3.37 4.17 24.35
CA LEU A 287 2.19 3.59 23.72
C LEU A 287 1.34 4.67 23.03
N VAL A 288 0.76 4.34 21.89
CA VAL A 288 -0.30 5.13 21.26
C VAL A 288 -1.54 4.26 21.05
N ILE A 289 -2.66 4.73 21.58
CA ILE A 289 -3.97 4.11 21.44
C ILE A 289 -4.67 4.72 20.23
N PRO A 290 -5.11 3.93 19.24
CA PRO A 290 -5.81 4.45 18.06
C PRO A 290 -7.15 5.08 18.42
N ALA A 291 -7.61 6.02 17.60
CA ALA A 291 -8.88 6.73 17.79
C ALA A 291 -10.12 5.82 17.86
N THR A 292 -10.01 4.61 17.29
CA THR A 292 -11.08 3.62 17.22
C THR A 292 -11.09 2.66 18.41
N VAL A 293 -10.17 2.80 19.36
CA VAL A 293 -10.02 1.87 20.49
C VAL A 293 -10.37 2.59 21.78
N ASP A 294 -11.28 1.98 22.54
CA ASP A 294 -11.61 2.36 23.91
C ASP A 294 -11.08 1.28 24.85
N LEU A 295 -10.17 1.68 25.74
CA LEU A 295 -9.56 0.79 26.73
C LEU A 295 -10.14 1.02 28.14
N SER A 296 -11.27 1.70 28.29
CA SER A 296 -11.90 1.92 29.59
C SER A 296 -12.48 0.61 30.18
N GLY A 297 -12.33 0.44 31.50
CA GLY A 297 -12.94 -0.67 32.24
C GLY A 297 -12.28 -2.05 32.02
N ILE A 298 -11.05 -2.10 31.52
CA ILE A 298 -10.26 -3.34 31.43
C ILE A 298 -9.60 -3.59 32.79
N GLU A 299 -9.87 -4.75 33.42
CA GLU A 299 -9.29 -5.12 34.71
C GLU A 299 -8.25 -6.25 34.61
N SER A 300 -8.20 -6.96 33.48
CA SER A 300 -7.33 -8.13 33.28
C SER A 300 -7.00 -8.38 31.80
N GLY A 301 -6.07 -9.30 31.54
CA GLY A 301 -5.82 -9.80 30.18
C GLY A 301 -7.00 -10.55 29.57
N GLU A 302 -7.85 -11.18 30.39
CA GLU A 302 -9.10 -11.83 29.94
C GLU A 302 -10.14 -10.81 29.49
N ASP A 303 -10.30 -9.71 30.25
CA ASP A 303 -11.15 -8.60 29.81
C ASP A 303 -10.61 -8.01 28.51
N PHE A 304 -9.30 -7.76 28.42
CA PHE A 304 -8.66 -7.23 27.22
C PHE A 304 -8.93 -8.11 25.99
N HIS A 305 -8.79 -9.44 26.11
CA HIS A 305 -9.17 -10.38 25.06
C HIS A 305 -10.62 -10.18 24.59
N TYR A 306 -11.55 -10.17 25.54
CA TYR A 306 -12.97 -10.14 25.26
C TYR A 306 -13.40 -8.82 24.59
N TYR A 307 -12.86 -7.69 25.03
CA TYR A 307 -13.21 -6.37 24.49
C TYR A 307 -12.56 -6.10 23.14
N VAL A 308 -11.32 -6.56 22.93
CA VAL A 308 -10.55 -6.24 21.72
C VAL A 308 -10.83 -7.23 20.59
N GLU A 309 -10.95 -8.53 20.88
CA GLU A 309 -10.99 -9.57 19.84
C GLU A 309 -12.35 -10.22 19.65
N ILE A 310 -13.26 -10.19 20.64
CA ILE A 310 -14.51 -10.97 20.60
C ILE A 310 -15.73 -10.07 20.45
N THR A 311 -15.89 -9.12 21.36
CA THR A 311 -17.07 -8.27 21.40
C THR A 311 -16.93 -7.25 20.30
N PRO A 312 -17.90 -7.13 19.37
CA PRO A 312 -17.99 -5.91 18.58
C PRO A 312 -18.20 -4.81 19.62
N THR A 313 -17.20 -3.96 19.86
CA THR A 313 -17.32 -2.83 20.79
C THR A 313 -18.68 -2.21 20.55
N ASN A 314 -19.52 -2.17 21.59
CA ASN A 314 -20.84 -1.55 21.54
C ASN A 314 -20.64 -0.05 21.34
N THR A 315 -20.25 0.37 20.15
CA THR A 315 -20.67 1.65 19.63
C THR A 315 -22.17 1.55 19.49
N THR A 316 -22.86 1.94 20.55
CA THR A 316 -23.94 2.90 20.39
C THR A 316 -23.35 4.12 19.68
N THR A 317 -23.03 3.97 18.40
CA THR A 317 -23.14 5.08 17.49
C THR A 317 -24.63 5.39 17.48
N GLU A 318 -25.06 6.33 18.34
CA GLU A 318 -25.70 7.48 17.72
C GLU A 318 -24.84 7.77 16.48
N GLU A 319 -25.45 7.72 15.29
CA GLU A 319 -24.84 8.31 14.09
C GLU A 319 -24.11 9.55 14.59
N PRO A 320 -22.78 9.67 14.39
CA PRO A 320 -22.11 10.88 14.79
C PRO A 320 -22.95 11.98 14.15
N SER A 321 -23.58 12.81 14.99
CA SER A 321 -24.26 14.01 14.50
C SER A 321 -23.26 14.62 13.54
N ALA A 322 -23.67 14.83 12.29
CA ALA A 322 -22.83 15.32 11.22
C ALA A 322 -22.37 16.76 11.53
N LYS A 323 -21.55 16.94 12.57
CA LYS A 323 -21.07 18.15 13.22
C LYS A 323 -19.97 17.68 14.19
N GLU A 324 -18.67 17.81 13.94
CA GLU A 324 -17.95 18.66 13.02
C GLU A 324 -17.19 17.79 12.03
N ARG A 325 -17.67 17.74 10.78
CA ARG A 325 -16.71 17.67 9.68
C ARG A 325 -15.74 18.81 9.94
N ARG A 326 -14.44 18.52 10.00
CA ARG A 326 -13.47 19.55 9.65
C ARG A 326 -13.74 19.86 8.18
N SER A 327 -14.69 20.76 7.96
CA SER A 327 -14.66 21.67 6.85
C SER A 327 -13.32 22.37 6.99
N THR A 328 -12.28 21.82 6.37
CA THR A 328 -11.34 22.70 5.71
C THR A 328 -12.08 23.29 4.51
N GLN A 329 -13.04 24.18 4.79
CA GLN A 329 -13.11 25.43 4.05
C GLN A 329 -11.88 26.24 4.43
N GLU A 330 -10.74 25.74 3.97
CA GLU A 330 -9.80 26.56 3.25
C GLU A 330 -9.87 25.91 1.87
N THR A 331 -10.61 26.42 0.89
CA THR A 331 -10.06 27.32 -0.14
C THR A 331 -8.54 27.51 -0.11
N ASP A 332 -7.77 26.47 0.19
CA ASP A 332 -6.38 26.45 -0.21
C ASP A 332 -6.38 25.90 -1.63
N ASP A 333 -6.16 26.82 -2.57
CA ASP A 333 -5.92 26.50 -3.99
C ASP A 333 -4.80 25.45 -4.13
N ASP A 334 -3.93 25.33 -3.13
CA ASP A 334 -2.67 24.62 -3.21
C ASP A 334 -2.70 23.24 -2.51
N LEU A 335 -1.92 22.32 -3.04
CA LEU A 335 -1.70 20.98 -2.50
C LEU A 335 -0.54 21.07 -1.49
N PRO A 336 -0.60 20.47 -0.27
CA PRO A 336 0.41 20.67 0.76
C PRO A 336 1.85 20.39 0.29
N GLY A 337 2.71 21.41 0.35
CA GLY A 337 4.12 21.33 -0.08
C GLY A 337 4.37 21.38 -1.59
N TYR A 338 3.31 21.46 -2.41
CA TYR A 338 3.39 21.63 -3.86
C TYR A 338 3.23 23.10 -4.24
N PRO A 339 3.77 23.52 -5.41
CA PRO A 339 3.47 24.85 -5.93
C PRO A 339 2.00 24.98 -6.33
N LYS A 340 1.57 26.21 -6.62
CA LYS A 340 0.23 26.44 -7.18
C LYS A 340 0.01 25.68 -8.49
N PRO A 341 -1.00 24.81 -8.60
CA PRO A 341 -1.27 24.07 -9.82
C PRO A 341 -1.90 24.96 -10.91
N LEU A 342 -1.70 24.57 -12.17
CA LEU A 342 -2.51 25.09 -13.29
C LEU A 342 -3.98 24.68 -13.10
N VAL A 343 -4.18 23.40 -12.76
CA VAL A 343 -5.46 22.77 -12.49
C VAL A 343 -5.21 21.54 -11.62
N LYS A 344 -6.14 21.24 -10.72
CA LYS A 344 -6.14 20.03 -9.90
C LYS A 344 -7.53 19.45 -9.80
N GLN A 345 -7.59 18.17 -9.50
CA GLN A 345 -8.81 17.48 -9.12
C GLN A 345 -9.26 17.93 -7.72
N SER A 346 -10.56 17.97 -7.47
CA SER A 346 -11.20 18.36 -6.21
C SER A 346 -10.72 17.54 -5.00
N SER A 347 -10.40 16.27 -5.23
CA SER A 347 -9.87 15.34 -4.22
C SER A 347 -8.35 15.28 -4.17
N ASN A 348 -7.65 16.26 -4.77
CA ASN A 348 -6.19 16.43 -4.73
C ASN A 348 -5.34 15.27 -5.33
N ALA A 349 -5.96 14.23 -5.88
CA ALA A 349 -5.27 13.03 -6.35
C ALA A 349 -4.45 13.25 -7.65
N VAL A 350 -4.98 14.06 -8.57
CA VAL A 350 -4.33 14.42 -9.84
C VAL A 350 -4.20 15.93 -9.95
N SER A 351 -3.00 16.43 -10.26
CA SER A 351 -2.73 17.85 -10.46
C SER A 351 -1.75 18.09 -11.60
N ALA A 352 -1.85 19.26 -12.22
CA ALA A 352 -1.08 19.61 -13.39
C ALA A 352 -0.36 20.96 -13.22
N TYR A 353 0.86 21.06 -13.76
CA TYR A 353 1.73 22.23 -13.59
C TYR A 353 2.45 22.58 -14.89
N LEU A 354 2.75 23.87 -15.06
CA LEU A 354 3.69 24.36 -16.08
C LEU A 354 4.89 24.95 -15.34
N LEU A 355 6.09 24.43 -15.55
CA LEU A 355 7.26 24.89 -14.81
C LEU A 355 7.71 26.29 -15.28
N ASN A 356 8.08 27.16 -14.35
CA ASN A 356 8.47 28.55 -14.65
C ASN A 356 9.95 28.80 -14.36
N GLY A 357 10.71 29.23 -15.36
CA GLY A 357 12.16 29.46 -15.29
C GLY A 357 12.78 29.28 -16.68
N GLU A 358 13.85 30.02 -16.99
CA GLU A 358 14.44 30.01 -18.34
C GLU A 358 14.89 28.60 -18.78
N ASP A 359 15.37 27.79 -17.83
CA ASP A 359 15.96 26.46 -18.09
C ASP A 359 14.93 25.33 -18.27
N TYR A 360 13.65 25.57 -18.00
CA TYR A 360 12.62 24.52 -18.00
C TYR A 360 11.21 25.01 -18.41
N LYS A 361 11.17 26.12 -19.16
CA LYS A 361 9.95 26.69 -19.78
C LYS A 361 9.34 25.81 -20.88
N ASP A 362 9.96 24.69 -21.22
CA ASP A 362 9.52 23.70 -22.20
C ASP A 362 8.81 22.50 -21.54
N THR A 363 8.74 22.47 -20.21
CA THR A 363 8.30 21.29 -19.45
C THR A 363 6.95 21.51 -18.78
N ALA A 364 6.06 20.54 -18.93
CA ALA A 364 4.83 20.36 -18.17
C ALA A 364 4.98 19.21 -17.17
N VAL A 365 4.22 19.24 -16.08
CA VAL A 365 4.20 18.16 -15.08
C VAL A 365 2.77 17.70 -14.83
N LEU A 366 2.57 16.39 -14.86
CA LEU A 366 1.38 15.71 -14.37
C LEU A 366 1.76 14.98 -13.08
N SER A 367 1.29 15.47 -11.93
CA SER A 367 1.46 14.78 -10.65
C SER A 367 0.23 13.94 -10.37
N ILE A 368 0.44 12.63 -10.17
CA ILE A 368 -0.58 11.65 -9.83
C ILE A 368 -0.17 11.07 -8.49
N LEU A 369 -0.69 11.65 -7.41
CA LEU A 369 -0.43 11.20 -6.05
C LEU A 369 -1.21 9.95 -5.69
N SER A 370 -2.39 9.75 -6.31
CA SER A 370 -3.25 8.60 -6.05
C SER A 370 -4.20 8.34 -7.23
N PHE A 371 -4.68 7.11 -7.38
CA PHE A 371 -5.82 6.78 -8.24
C PHE A 371 -7.13 6.61 -7.42
N LEU A 372 -7.12 7.08 -6.18
CA LEU A 372 -8.26 7.20 -5.28
C LEU A 372 -8.38 8.64 -4.78
N PRO A 373 -9.56 9.08 -4.33
CA PRO A 373 -9.70 10.40 -3.71
C PRO A 373 -8.84 10.51 -2.44
N ILE A 374 -8.05 11.57 -2.32
CA ILE A 374 -7.29 11.86 -1.09
C ILE A 374 -8.22 12.55 -0.09
N GLY A 375 -8.17 12.11 1.18
CA GLY A 375 -8.96 12.70 2.27
C GLY A 375 -10.42 12.23 2.34
N ILE A 376 -10.79 11.21 1.56
CA ILE A 376 -12.11 10.56 1.63
C ILE A 376 -11.92 9.12 2.12
N ASP A 377 -12.63 8.77 3.19
CA ASP A 377 -12.80 7.37 3.57
C ASP A 377 -13.75 6.70 2.57
N ILE A 378 -13.22 5.82 1.72
CA ILE A 378 -14.01 5.14 0.70
C ILE A 378 -14.72 3.88 1.23
N SER A 379 -14.37 3.41 2.44
CA SER A 379 -15.11 2.34 3.11
C SER A 379 -16.44 2.85 3.64
N ASN A 380 -16.51 4.15 3.94
CA ASN A 380 -17.75 4.86 4.26
C ASN A 380 -17.81 6.22 3.55
N PRO A 381 -17.98 6.23 2.20
CA PRO A 381 -17.88 7.44 1.41
C PRO A 381 -19.06 8.38 1.68
N PRO A 382 -18.88 9.70 1.52
CA PRO A 382 -19.99 10.65 1.54
C PRO A 382 -21.09 10.24 0.55
N ALA A 383 -22.36 10.45 0.93
CA ALA A 383 -23.51 10.01 0.13
C ALA A 383 -23.55 10.57 -1.31
N ASP A 384 -22.90 11.70 -1.57
CA ASP A 384 -22.80 12.35 -2.88
C ASP A 384 -21.53 11.98 -3.67
N PHE A 385 -20.62 11.19 -3.09
CA PHE A 385 -19.42 10.72 -3.76
C PHE A 385 -19.77 9.78 -4.92
N SER A 386 -19.06 9.94 -6.04
CA SER A 386 -19.16 9.05 -7.19
C SER A 386 -17.77 8.79 -7.75
N MET A 387 -17.37 7.52 -7.78
CA MET A 387 -16.11 7.09 -8.38
C MET A 387 -16.03 7.47 -9.87
N THR A 388 -17.13 7.37 -10.60
CA THR A 388 -17.20 7.78 -12.01
C THR A 388 -16.96 9.27 -12.18
N LYS A 389 -17.55 10.12 -11.34
CA LYS A 389 -17.25 11.57 -11.37
C LYS A 389 -15.79 11.86 -11.02
N PHE A 390 -15.23 11.17 -10.03
CA PHE A 390 -13.81 11.25 -9.70
C PHE A 390 -12.94 10.91 -10.92
N ILE A 391 -13.19 9.80 -11.62
CA ILE A 391 -12.44 9.41 -12.83
C ILE A 391 -12.55 10.48 -13.93
N LEU A 392 -13.77 10.97 -14.20
CA LEU A 392 -14.01 11.98 -15.24
C LEU A 392 -13.34 13.33 -14.92
N GLU A 393 -13.28 13.72 -13.65
CA GLU A 393 -12.56 14.92 -13.23
C GLU A 393 -11.04 14.77 -13.44
N GLY A 394 -10.48 13.61 -13.11
CA GLY A 394 -9.09 13.28 -13.41
C GLY A 394 -8.78 13.40 -14.91
N GLN A 395 -9.66 12.87 -15.79
CA GLN A 395 -9.55 13.07 -17.24
C GLN A 395 -9.54 14.55 -17.64
N ALA A 396 -10.41 15.36 -17.04
CA ALA A 396 -10.50 16.79 -17.33
C ALA A 396 -9.23 17.57 -16.97
N VAL A 397 -8.56 17.22 -15.85
CA VAL A 397 -7.26 17.80 -15.46
C VAL A 397 -6.21 17.57 -16.56
N ILE A 398 -6.13 16.36 -17.10
CA ILE A 398 -5.16 15.99 -18.13
C ILE A 398 -5.46 16.69 -19.46
N LEU A 399 -6.73 16.76 -19.85
CA LEU A 399 -7.13 17.49 -21.06
C LEU A 399 -6.76 18.98 -20.99
N GLN A 400 -6.94 19.59 -19.81
CA GLN A 400 -6.53 20.98 -19.58
C GLN A 400 -5.00 21.14 -19.63
N LEU A 401 -4.25 20.20 -19.05
CA LEU A 401 -2.78 20.17 -19.16
C LEU A 401 -2.33 20.07 -20.63
N ILE A 402 -2.89 19.15 -21.41
CA ILE A 402 -2.58 18.98 -22.83
C ILE A 402 -2.84 20.29 -23.60
N LYS A 403 -3.99 20.91 -23.36
CA LYS A 403 -4.36 22.18 -24.02
C LYS A 403 -3.38 23.29 -23.67
N ALA A 404 -3.05 23.46 -22.39
CA ALA A 404 -2.16 24.51 -21.92
C ALA A 404 -0.71 24.29 -22.38
N ALA A 405 -0.23 23.04 -22.34
CA ALA A 405 1.09 22.66 -22.83
C ALA A 405 1.25 22.98 -24.33
N LYS A 406 0.28 22.59 -25.16
CA LYS A 406 0.26 22.93 -26.59
C LYS A 406 0.24 24.45 -26.81
N ALA A 407 -0.59 25.18 -26.08
CA ALA A 407 -0.71 26.64 -26.21
C ALA A 407 0.56 27.41 -25.80
N THR A 408 1.38 26.82 -24.93
CA THR A 408 2.58 27.47 -24.37
C THR A 408 3.89 26.82 -24.83
N GLY A 409 3.84 25.89 -25.79
CA GLY A 409 5.02 25.25 -26.35
C GLY A 409 5.76 24.33 -25.37
N ARG A 410 5.06 23.68 -24.43
CA ARG A 410 5.65 22.68 -23.53
C ARG A 410 5.74 21.32 -24.22
N ASP A 411 6.87 21.02 -24.81
CA ASP A 411 7.10 19.78 -25.56
C ASP A 411 7.65 18.63 -24.70
N LYS A 412 7.95 18.87 -23.42
CA LYS A 412 8.37 17.85 -22.44
C LYS A 412 7.30 17.62 -21.37
N LEU A 413 7.16 16.37 -20.95
CA LEU A 413 6.26 15.97 -19.86
C LEU A 413 7.02 15.18 -18.79
N ILE A 414 6.84 15.58 -17.53
CA ILE A 414 7.16 14.76 -16.37
C ILE A 414 5.86 14.19 -15.83
N ILE A 415 5.80 12.88 -15.62
CA ILE A 415 4.72 12.22 -14.89
C ILE A 415 5.28 11.83 -13.52
N ASP A 416 4.86 12.54 -12.47
CA ASP A 416 5.31 12.28 -11.11
C ASP A 416 4.29 11.40 -10.38
N MET A 417 4.71 10.19 -10.01
CA MET A 417 3.92 9.20 -9.27
C MET A 417 4.57 8.85 -7.91
N SER A 418 5.35 9.77 -7.35
CA SER A 418 5.92 9.62 -6.01
C SER A 418 4.82 9.44 -4.96
N ALA A 419 5.03 8.54 -3.99
CA ALA A 419 4.08 8.12 -2.96
C ALA A 419 2.77 7.46 -3.45
N ASN A 420 2.64 7.13 -4.74
CA ASN A 420 1.37 6.65 -5.29
C ASN A 420 1.12 5.16 -4.97
N GLY A 421 0.16 4.90 -4.07
CA GLY A 421 -0.24 3.55 -3.66
C GLY A 421 -1.17 2.80 -4.64
N GLY A 422 -1.59 3.43 -5.74
CA GLY A 422 -2.53 2.85 -6.72
C GLY A 422 -3.97 3.34 -6.54
N GLY A 423 -4.94 2.49 -6.88
CA GLY A 423 -6.37 2.83 -6.88
C GLY A 423 -7.13 2.36 -8.11
N SER A 424 -7.94 3.26 -8.69
CA SER A 424 -8.77 2.96 -9.86
C SER A 424 -7.95 2.59 -11.10
N VAL A 425 -8.04 1.33 -11.51
CA VAL A 425 -7.49 0.81 -12.78
C VAL A 425 -8.12 1.51 -13.99
N VAL A 426 -9.40 1.92 -13.89
CA VAL A 426 -10.10 2.66 -14.96
C VAL A 426 -9.47 4.05 -15.16
N LEU A 427 -9.10 4.75 -14.09
CA LEU A 427 -8.40 6.03 -14.21
C LEU A 427 -7.00 5.85 -14.82
N ALA A 428 -6.27 4.80 -14.43
CA ALA A 428 -4.98 4.45 -15.04
C ALA A 428 -5.11 4.18 -16.55
N HIS A 429 -6.07 3.36 -16.97
CA HIS A 429 -6.33 3.11 -18.38
C HIS A 429 -6.82 4.37 -19.12
N SER A 430 -7.62 5.22 -18.47
CA SER A 430 -8.06 6.50 -19.03
C SER A 430 -6.88 7.44 -19.30
N ILE A 431 -5.96 7.57 -18.34
CA ILE A 431 -4.73 8.37 -18.49
C ILE A 431 -3.88 7.82 -19.64
N TYR A 432 -3.66 6.50 -19.67
CA TYR A 432 -2.90 5.84 -20.74
C TYR A 432 -3.46 6.19 -22.12
N ARG A 433 -4.78 6.11 -22.31
CA ARG A 433 -5.45 6.38 -23.59
C ARG A 433 -5.58 7.87 -23.94
N LEU A 434 -5.45 8.77 -22.97
CA LEU A 434 -5.33 10.21 -23.23
C LEU A 434 -3.91 10.61 -23.68
N LEU A 435 -2.88 9.90 -23.19
CA LEU A 435 -1.49 10.11 -23.59
C LEU A 435 -1.15 9.35 -24.89
N PHE A 436 -1.74 8.18 -25.10
CA PHE A 436 -1.51 7.34 -26.27
C PHE A 436 -2.86 6.83 -26.83
N PRO A 437 -3.53 7.64 -27.67
CA PRO A 437 -4.84 7.30 -28.24
C PRO A 437 -4.88 6.11 -29.19
N GLU A 438 -3.75 5.49 -29.53
CA GLU A 438 -3.69 4.22 -30.28
C GLU A 438 -2.96 3.13 -29.47
N GLY A 439 -2.69 3.38 -28.19
CA GLY A 439 -2.02 2.42 -27.31
C GLY A 439 -2.89 1.21 -27.02
N GLU A 440 -2.33 0.02 -27.21
CA GLU A 440 -2.94 -1.27 -26.86
C GLU A 440 -2.82 -1.56 -25.36
N PHE A 441 -3.76 -2.34 -24.82
CA PHE A 441 -3.70 -2.86 -23.44
C PHE A 441 -3.06 -4.25 -23.46
N THR A 442 -1.80 -4.32 -23.07
CA THR A 442 -0.96 -5.54 -23.13
C THR A 442 -0.84 -6.25 -21.78
N GLY A 443 -1.63 -5.83 -20.78
CA GLY A 443 -1.67 -6.42 -19.43
C GLY A 443 -2.83 -7.39 -19.28
N TRP A 444 -2.59 -8.57 -18.71
CA TRP A 444 -3.59 -9.63 -18.59
C TRP A 444 -3.72 -10.11 -17.16
N ASP A 445 -4.94 -10.44 -16.75
CA ASP A 445 -5.25 -10.87 -15.40
C ASP A 445 -5.49 -12.37 -15.34
N ARG A 446 -5.12 -13.00 -14.22
CA ARG A 446 -5.53 -14.36 -13.86
C ARG A 446 -5.83 -14.46 -12.36
N TYR A 447 -6.87 -15.22 -12.02
CA TYR A 447 -7.05 -15.71 -10.66
C TYR A 447 -6.21 -16.97 -10.44
N ARG A 448 -5.78 -17.18 -9.20
CA ARG A 448 -5.37 -18.50 -8.74
C ARG A 448 -6.60 -19.41 -8.69
N ALA A 449 -6.50 -20.58 -9.28
CA ALA A 449 -7.56 -21.59 -9.23
C ALA A 449 -7.71 -22.13 -7.81
N ASN A 450 -8.95 -22.22 -7.34
CA ASN A 450 -9.29 -22.78 -6.03
C ASN A 450 -10.69 -23.42 -6.08
N PRO A 451 -11.01 -24.36 -5.17
CA PRO A 451 -12.25 -25.11 -5.26
C PRO A 451 -13.53 -24.27 -5.15
N ALA A 452 -13.51 -23.16 -4.39
CA ALA A 452 -14.66 -22.27 -4.33
C ALA A 452 -14.91 -21.54 -5.65
N LEU A 453 -13.84 -21.06 -6.31
CA LEU A 453 -13.94 -20.45 -7.62
C LEU A 453 -14.37 -21.45 -8.70
N GLU A 454 -13.90 -22.70 -8.61
CA GLU A 454 -14.31 -23.79 -9.50
C GLU A 454 -15.80 -24.04 -9.43
N ALA A 455 -16.30 -24.33 -8.22
CA ALA A 455 -17.70 -24.61 -7.98
C ALA A 455 -18.55 -23.42 -8.38
N ALA A 456 -18.13 -22.19 -8.05
CA ALA A 456 -18.85 -20.97 -8.44
C ALA A 456 -18.95 -20.81 -9.97
N ALA A 457 -17.86 -21.06 -10.69
CA ALA A 457 -17.84 -20.98 -12.15
C ALA A 457 -18.69 -22.06 -12.81
N GLU A 458 -18.80 -23.24 -12.20
CA GLU A 458 -19.60 -24.35 -12.73
C GLU A 458 -21.11 -24.16 -12.51
N VAL A 459 -21.51 -23.71 -11.32
CA VAL A 459 -22.94 -23.65 -10.95
C VAL A 459 -23.66 -22.41 -11.48
N ASP A 460 -22.98 -21.25 -11.52
CA ASP A 460 -23.57 -19.98 -11.97
C ASP A 460 -22.49 -18.97 -12.39
N TYR A 461 -21.94 -19.19 -13.58
CA TYR A 461 -20.90 -18.35 -14.16
C TYR A 461 -21.35 -16.91 -14.39
N ASP A 462 -22.60 -16.68 -14.81
CA ASP A 462 -23.09 -15.32 -15.11
C ASP A 462 -23.11 -14.45 -13.85
N ASN A 463 -23.60 -14.98 -12.72
CA ASN A 463 -23.54 -14.25 -11.46
C ASN A 463 -22.11 -14.13 -10.92
N LEU A 464 -21.23 -15.08 -11.21
CA LEU A 464 -19.81 -14.96 -10.87
C LEU A 464 -19.13 -13.82 -11.64
N VAL A 465 -19.45 -13.67 -12.93
CA VAL A 465 -18.96 -12.57 -13.77
C VAL A 465 -19.40 -11.22 -13.19
N LYS A 466 -20.69 -11.09 -12.88
CA LYS A 466 -21.29 -9.88 -12.31
C LYS A 466 -20.84 -9.55 -10.89
N SER A 467 -20.52 -10.56 -10.08
CA SER A 467 -20.22 -10.36 -8.65
C SER A 467 -18.73 -10.31 -8.36
N LEU A 468 -17.88 -10.96 -9.16
CA LEU A 468 -16.45 -11.11 -8.85
C LEU A 468 -15.52 -10.78 -10.03
N ILE A 469 -15.74 -11.34 -11.23
CA ILE A 469 -14.72 -11.34 -12.30
C ILE A 469 -14.60 -9.97 -12.98
N THR A 470 -15.66 -9.51 -13.64
CA THR A 470 -15.67 -8.19 -14.31
C THR A 470 -16.47 -7.17 -13.52
N ARG A 471 -17.26 -7.64 -12.55
CA ARG A 471 -18.20 -6.82 -11.76
C ARG A 471 -19.15 -6.02 -12.64
N SER A 472 -19.54 -6.63 -13.75
CA SER A 472 -20.41 -6.04 -14.77
C SER A 472 -21.23 -7.15 -15.45
N GLU A 473 -22.18 -6.76 -16.29
CA GLU A 473 -22.93 -7.69 -17.13
C GLU A 473 -22.11 -8.27 -18.30
N TYR A 474 -20.88 -7.80 -18.50
CA TYR A 474 -20.03 -8.15 -19.63
C TYR A 474 -19.04 -9.25 -19.29
N TYR A 475 -18.93 -10.23 -20.19
CA TYR A 475 -17.97 -11.33 -20.06
C TYR A 475 -16.52 -10.84 -20.19
N PRO A 476 -15.58 -11.49 -19.48
CA PRO A 476 -14.16 -11.22 -19.66
C PRO A 476 -13.68 -11.65 -21.05
N VAL A 477 -12.68 -10.96 -21.56
CA VAL A 477 -12.11 -11.18 -22.91
C VAL A 477 -10.71 -11.78 -22.75
N ALA A 478 -10.43 -12.88 -23.45
CA ALA A 478 -9.13 -13.55 -23.53
C ALA A 478 -8.25 -13.02 -24.68
N PRO A 479 -6.95 -13.37 -24.72
CA PRO A 479 -6.05 -13.04 -25.82
C PRO A 479 -6.64 -13.39 -27.19
N GLY A 480 -6.49 -12.47 -28.15
CA GLY A 480 -7.13 -12.59 -29.47
C GLY A 480 -8.59 -12.14 -29.52
N ASN A 481 -9.07 -11.36 -28.54
CA ASN A 481 -10.43 -10.81 -28.46
C ASN A 481 -11.53 -11.88 -28.41
N LYS A 482 -11.27 -13.01 -27.75
CA LYS A 482 -12.27 -14.07 -27.54
C LYS A 482 -13.01 -13.85 -26.22
N TYR A 483 -14.33 -13.70 -26.26
CA TYR A 483 -15.15 -13.69 -25.03
C TYR A 483 -15.12 -15.07 -24.35
N LEU A 484 -14.98 -15.05 -23.02
CA LEU A 484 -15.08 -16.23 -22.17
C LEU A 484 -16.52 -16.33 -21.66
N GLU A 485 -17.40 -16.96 -22.44
CA GLU A 485 -18.84 -17.00 -22.20
C GLU A 485 -19.27 -18.12 -21.25
N THR A 486 -18.36 -19.06 -20.95
CA THR A 486 -18.65 -20.19 -20.07
C THR A 486 -17.65 -20.30 -18.93
N GLY A 487 -18.13 -20.78 -17.77
CA GLY A 487 -17.27 -21.01 -16.60
C GLY A 487 -16.13 -21.99 -16.87
N LYS A 488 -16.35 -22.98 -17.75
CA LYS A 488 -15.30 -23.92 -18.17
C LYS A 488 -14.19 -23.26 -18.97
N GLU A 489 -14.52 -22.34 -19.89
CA GLU A 489 -13.51 -21.59 -20.66
C GLU A 489 -12.74 -20.62 -19.77
N PHE A 490 -13.40 -20.02 -18.78
CA PHE A 490 -12.75 -19.14 -17.81
C PHE A 490 -11.86 -19.90 -16.83
N TYR A 491 -12.38 -20.95 -16.17
CA TYR A 491 -11.68 -21.63 -15.09
C TYR A 491 -10.56 -22.55 -15.59
N GLY A 492 -10.78 -23.27 -16.70
CA GLY A 492 -9.75 -24.07 -17.36
C GLY A 492 -9.97 -25.57 -17.34
N PRO A 493 -8.89 -26.37 -17.31
CA PRO A 493 -7.64 -26.13 -16.55
C PRO A 493 -6.57 -25.30 -17.27
N TYR A 494 -5.83 -24.48 -16.53
CA TYR A 494 -4.58 -23.82 -16.96
C TYR A 494 -3.51 -23.87 -15.87
N THR A 495 -2.24 -23.91 -16.25
CA THR A 495 -1.11 -23.96 -15.32
C THR A 495 0.00 -23.01 -15.72
N VAL A 496 0.46 -22.17 -14.80
CA VAL A 496 1.57 -21.24 -15.02
C VAL A 496 2.53 -21.32 -13.84
N LYS A 497 3.82 -21.58 -14.12
CA LYS A 497 4.90 -21.63 -13.10
C LYS A 497 4.57 -22.47 -11.85
N GLY A 498 3.94 -23.63 -12.04
CA GLY A 498 3.60 -24.54 -10.95
C GLY A 498 2.30 -24.20 -10.20
N GLN A 499 1.58 -23.15 -10.62
CA GLN A 499 0.30 -22.75 -10.06
C GLN A 499 -0.84 -23.08 -11.04
N ASN A 500 -1.95 -23.61 -10.52
CA ASN A 500 -3.20 -23.70 -11.26
C ASN A 500 -3.87 -22.32 -11.30
N VAL A 501 -4.28 -21.88 -12.48
CA VAL A 501 -4.81 -20.53 -12.71
C VAL A 501 -6.01 -20.58 -13.66
N THR A 502 -6.79 -19.50 -13.69
CA THR A 502 -7.83 -19.29 -14.71
C THR A 502 -7.21 -18.90 -16.05
N ALA A 503 -8.02 -18.84 -17.11
CA ALA A 503 -7.64 -18.22 -18.38
C ALA A 503 -7.10 -16.80 -18.16
N ALA A 504 -6.16 -16.37 -19.00
CA ALA A 504 -5.76 -14.96 -19.08
C ALA A 504 -6.94 -14.15 -19.60
N PHE A 505 -7.25 -13.03 -18.96
CA PHE A 505 -8.36 -12.19 -19.39
C PHE A 505 -8.12 -10.70 -19.15
N GLN A 506 -8.97 -9.88 -19.74
CA GLN A 506 -9.16 -8.47 -19.46
C GLN A 506 -10.66 -8.17 -19.38
N THR A 507 -11.03 -7.05 -18.75
CA THR A 507 -12.37 -6.47 -18.94
C THR A 507 -12.51 -5.96 -20.38
N ASP A 508 -13.70 -6.10 -20.97
CA ASP A 508 -13.99 -5.53 -22.28
C ASP A 508 -13.88 -3.99 -22.21
N LYS A 509 -13.08 -3.41 -23.10
CA LYS A 509 -12.83 -1.96 -23.14
C LYS A 509 -13.80 -1.23 -24.07
N THR A 510 -14.54 -1.96 -24.91
CA THR A 510 -15.51 -1.42 -25.88
C THR A 510 -16.87 -1.09 -25.26
N VAL A 511 -17.08 -1.52 -24.02
CA VAL A 511 -18.29 -1.28 -23.23
C VAL A 511 -18.04 -0.18 -22.19
N PRO A 512 -19.09 0.51 -21.70
CA PRO A 512 -18.90 1.53 -20.68
C PRO A 512 -18.44 0.88 -19.37
N TRP A 513 -17.51 1.52 -18.66
CA TRP A 513 -17.10 1.01 -17.33
C TRP A 513 -18.17 1.30 -16.25
N ASP A 514 -19.11 2.21 -16.56
CA ASP A 514 -20.28 2.54 -15.74
C ASP A 514 -21.46 2.77 -16.69
N GLU A 515 -22.47 1.90 -16.64
CA GLU A 515 -23.67 2.01 -17.48
C GLU A 515 -24.62 3.11 -16.99
N SER A 516 -24.59 3.46 -15.70
CA SER A 516 -25.49 4.46 -15.12
C SER A 516 -25.17 5.87 -15.60
N ILE A 517 -23.90 6.10 -15.93
CA ILE A 517 -23.38 7.29 -16.58
C ILE A 517 -22.49 6.76 -17.70
N PRO A 518 -22.98 6.60 -18.96
CA PRO A 518 -22.31 5.83 -20.01
C PRO A 518 -20.93 6.41 -20.32
N ALA A 519 -19.93 5.93 -19.59
CA ALA A 519 -18.61 6.52 -19.50
C ALA A 519 -17.60 5.51 -20.05
N TYR A 520 -16.82 5.99 -21.02
CA TYR A 520 -15.97 5.19 -21.88
C TYR A 520 -14.54 5.69 -21.86
N ILE A 521 -13.60 4.74 -21.94
CA ILE A 521 -12.18 5.07 -22.07
C ILE A 521 -11.98 5.76 -23.42
N ASN A 522 -11.05 6.73 -23.48
CA ASN A 522 -10.81 7.52 -24.70
C ASN A 522 -10.63 6.62 -25.95
N GLY A 523 -11.49 6.84 -26.95
CA GLY A 523 -11.51 6.11 -28.23
C GLY A 523 -12.36 4.84 -28.26
N PHE A 524 -13.02 4.47 -27.17
CA PHE A 524 -13.92 3.31 -27.12
C PHE A 524 -15.41 3.65 -27.11
N ASP A 525 -15.76 4.94 -26.97
CA ASP A 525 -17.15 5.39 -27.10
C ASP A 525 -17.60 5.24 -28.56
N PRO A 526 -18.58 4.36 -28.88
CA PRO A 526 -19.03 4.15 -30.25
C PRO A 526 -19.83 5.34 -30.81
N GLU A 527 -20.32 6.24 -29.94
CA GLU A 527 -21.16 7.38 -30.31
C GLU A 527 -20.38 8.70 -30.38
N ARG A 528 -19.15 8.75 -29.85
CA ARG A 528 -18.36 9.97 -29.75
C ARG A 528 -16.95 9.83 -30.33
N LYS A 529 -16.45 10.93 -30.87
CA LYS A 529 -15.03 11.01 -31.27
C LYS A 529 -14.13 10.95 -30.03
N PRO A 530 -12.91 10.41 -30.15
CA PRO A 530 -11.92 10.47 -29.09
C PRO A 530 -11.72 11.91 -28.59
N LEU A 531 -11.64 12.07 -27.27
CA LEU A 531 -11.29 13.32 -26.59
C LEU A 531 -9.90 13.80 -27.01
N VAL A 532 -8.99 12.85 -27.23
CA VAL A 532 -7.65 13.07 -27.79
C VAL A 532 -7.47 12.07 -28.93
N ALA A 533 -7.18 12.59 -30.13
CA ALA A 533 -7.00 11.77 -31.34
C ALA A 533 -5.53 11.44 -31.65
N GLU A 534 -4.59 12.24 -31.15
CA GLU A 534 -3.15 12.07 -31.38
C GLU A 534 -2.38 12.25 -30.09
N ALA A 535 -1.29 11.48 -29.92
CA ALA A 535 -0.44 11.55 -28.74
C ALA A 535 0.04 13.00 -28.51
N PRO A 536 -0.21 13.60 -27.34
CA PRO A 536 0.12 14.99 -27.06
C PRO A 536 1.63 15.24 -26.90
N TRP A 537 2.41 14.20 -26.59
CA TRP A 537 3.87 14.22 -26.53
C TRP A 537 4.44 12.99 -27.23
N LYS A 538 5.67 13.11 -27.73
CA LYS A 538 6.43 11.95 -28.22
C LYS A 538 6.95 11.12 -27.03
N PRO A 539 7.09 9.80 -27.17
CA PRO A 539 7.62 8.96 -26.09
C PRO A 539 8.96 9.44 -25.50
N GLU A 540 9.92 9.85 -26.34
CA GLU A 540 11.23 10.34 -25.92
C GLU A 540 11.19 11.65 -25.11
N ASN A 541 10.04 12.36 -25.17
CA ASN A 541 9.78 13.61 -24.47
C ASN A 541 9.02 13.42 -23.15
N ILE A 542 8.82 12.19 -22.71
CA ILE A 542 8.17 11.88 -21.43
C ILE A 542 9.17 11.18 -20.50
N ILE A 543 9.15 11.53 -19.22
CA ILE A 543 9.82 10.78 -18.15
C ILE A 543 8.85 10.54 -16.99
N ILE A 544 8.91 9.35 -16.40
CA ILE A 544 8.16 9.01 -15.19
C ILE A 544 9.10 9.15 -13.98
N VAL A 545 8.65 9.82 -12.94
CA VAL A 545 9.36 9.97 -11.66
C VAL A 545 8.59 9.20 -10.59
N THR A 546 9.29 8.35 -9.84
CA THR A 546 8.73 7.64 -8.69
C THR A 546 9.72 7.61 -7.55
N ASP A 547 9.25 7.25 -6.37
CA ASP A 547 10.07 6.89 -5.19
C ASP A 547 9.98 5.38 -4.91
N GLY A 548 9.63 4.58 -5.91
CA GLY A 548 9.42 3.14 -5.79
C GLY A 548 8.12 2.71 -5.13
N ILE A 549 7.39 3.59 -4.43
CA ILE A 549 6.11 3.21 -3.77
C ILE A 549 5.02 2.82 -4.77
N CYS A 550 5.12 3.30 -6.02
CA CYS A 550 4.20 3.02 -7.13
C CYS A 550 3.67 1.57 -7.13
N ALA A 551 2.40 1.44 -6.76
CA ALA A 551 1.69 0.17 -6.54
C ALA A 551 0.39 0.07 -7.35
N SER A 552 -0.08 -1.16 -7.58
CA SER A 552 -1.40 -1.47 -8.15
C SER A 552 -1.64 -0.69 -9.45
N ALA A 553 -2.70 0.11 -9.57
CA ALA A 553 -2.99 0.93 -10.74
C ALA A 553 -1.83 1.84 -11.20
N CYS A 554 -0.96 2.31 -10.28
CA CYS A 554 0.26 3.03 -10.64
C CYS A 554 1.24 2.14 -11.41
N GLY A 555 1.42 0.90 -10.93
CA GLY A 555 2.24 -0.12 -11.60
C GLY A 555 1.66 -0.52 -12.97
N ILE A 556 0.34 -0.56 -13.10
CA ILE A 556 -0.33 -0.82 -14.40
C ILE A 556 -0.03 0.31 -15.39
N LEU A 557 -0.28 1.57 -15.00
CA LEU A 557 0.00 2.72 -15.89
C LEU A 557 1.49 2.79 -16.25
N THR A 558 2.37 2.70 -15.25
CA THR A 558 3.83 2.73 -15.47
C THR A 558 4.27 1.58 -16.37
N GLY A 559 3.75 0.37 -16.14
CA GLY A 559 4.01 -0.82 -16.97
C GLY A 559 3.57 -0.63 -18.43
N LEU A 560 2.38 -0.11 -18.68
CA LEU A 560 1.89 0.17 -20.04
C LEU A 560 2.75 1.23 -20.74
N LEU A 561 3.09 2.32 -20.06
CA LEU A 561 3.92 3.39 -20.61
C LEU A 561 5.34 2.90 -20.94
N THR A 562 5.97 2.18 -20.01
CA THR A 562 7.34 1.68 -20.16
C THR A 562 7.43 0.57 -21.21
N ARG A 563 6.55 -0.44 -21.15
CA ARG A 563 6.66 -1.64 -22.01
C ARG A 563 6.15 -1.39 -23.44
N ASN A 564 5.10 -0.59 -23.62
CA ASN A 564 4.52 -0.37 -24.95
C ASN A 564 5.14 0.83 -25.68
N HIS A 565 5.63 1.83 -24.94
CA HIS A 565 6.13 3.08 -25.53
C HIS A 565 7.58 3.38 -25.17
N GLY A 566 8.24 2.54 -24.36
CA GLY A 566 9.65 2.77 -23.99
C GLY A 566 9.88 3.99 -23.11
N ILE A 567 8.84 4.48 -22.40
CA ILE A 567 8.97 5.66 -21.53
C ILE A 567 10.00 5.39 -20.44
N ARG A 568 10.94 6.32 -20.28
CA ARG A 568 12.05 6.20 -19.32
C ARG A 568 11.56 6.53 -17.91
N THR A 569 12.15 5.87 -16.91
CA THR A 569 11.78 6.05 -15.49
C THR A 569 12.96 6.52 -14.64
N LEU A 570 12.66 7.35 -13.65
CA LEU A 570 13.57 7.86 -12.63
C LEU A 570 13.04 7.44 -11.25
N ALA A 571 13.85 6.71 -10.48
CA ALA A 571 13.56 6.39 -9.08
C ALA A 571 14.34 7.31 -8.12
N LEU A 572 13.66 7.84 -7.12
CA LEU A 572 14.23 8.70 -6.08
C LEU A 572 14.39 7.94 -4.76
N GLY A 573 15.56 8.07 -4.11
CA GLY A 573 15.82 7.53 -2.77
C GLY A 573 16.32 6.08 -2.75
N GLY A 574 15.80 5.29 -1.83
CA GLY A 574 16.16 3.91 -1.51
C GLY A 574 17.34 3.78 -0.54
N ARG A 575 17.77 2.53 -0.29
CA ARG A 575 18.92 2.21 0.58
C ARG A 575 20.20 2.85 0.04
N PRO A 576 21.19 3.20 0.88
CA PRO A 576 22.43 3.85 0.45
C PRO A 576 23.34 2.92 -0.37
N LEU A 577 22.93 2.60 -1.60
CA LEU A 577 23.55 1.64 -2.52
C LEU A 577 23.74 2.26 -3.91
N ASN A 578 24.92 2.08 -4.49
CA ASN A 578 25.17 2.44 -5.89
C ASN A 578 24.66 1.36 -6.86
N GLN A 579 23.37 1.01 -6.76
CA GLN A 579 22.69 0.05 -7.64
C GLN A 579 21.35 0.63 -8.10
N ALA A 580 20.78 0.02 -9.14
CA ALA A 580 19.43 0.34 -9.61
C ALA A 580 18.38 0.10 -8.53
N MET A 581 17.32 0.89 -8.61
CA MET A 581 16.10 0.78 -7.82
C MET A 581 14.94 0.59 -8.78
N GLN A 582 13.89 -0.16 -8.41
CA GLN A 582 12.71 -0.29 -9.26
C GLN A 582 11.88 1.00 -9.27
N ALA A 583 11.32 1.34 -10.43
CA ALA A 583 10.33 2.42 -10.51
C ALA A 583 8.98 2.00 -9.86
N MET A 584 8.67 0.72 -9.93
CA MET A 584 7.47 0.08 -9.37
C MET A 584 7.90 -0.95 -8.34
N GLY A 585 8.08 -0.51 -7.10
CA GLY A 585 8.47 -1.36 -5.97
C GLY A 585 7.30 -1.79 -5.10
N GLY A 586 6.15 -1.14 -5.21
CA GLY A 586 4.91 -1.56 -4.56
C GLY A 586 4.31 -2.83 -5.17
N VAL A 587 3.19 -3.29 -4.60
CA VAL A 587 2.46 -4.47 -5.08
C VAL A 587 2.08 -4.32 -6.55
N LYS A 588 2.36 -5.32 -7.41
CA LYS A 588 1.95 -5.30 -8.83
C LYS A 588 0.76 -6.24 -9.15
N GLY A 589 0.04 -6.66 -8.12
CA GLY A 589 -1.27 -7.31 -8.27
C GLY A 589 -2.30 -6.33 -8.82
N THR A 590 -3.24 -6.83 -9.62
CA THR A 590 -4.16 -5.98 -10.41
C THR A 590 -5.56 -5.86 -9.80
N LEU A 591 -5.87 -6.66 -8.77
CA LEU A 591 -7.08 -6.53 -7.97
C LEU A 591 -6.85 -6.95 -6.52
N LEU A 592 -7.23 -6.06 -5.62
CA LEU A 592 -7.45 -6.35 -4.22
C LEU A 592 -8.95 -6.59 -4.00
N ASN A 593 -9.28 -7.66 -3.29
CA ASN A 593 -10.61 -7.83 -2.71
C ASN A 593 -10.51 -7.79 -1.19
N PHE A 594 -11.47 -7.12 -0.55
CA PHE A 594 -11.70 -7.37 0.86
C PHE A 594 -12.35 -8.74 1.03
N ASN A 595 -12.16 -9.37 2.18
CA ASN A 595 -12.75 -10.67 2.48
C ASN A 595 -14.28 -10.64 2.33
N ALA A 596 -14.91 -9.53 2.73
CA ALA A 596 -16.34 -9.31 2.56
C ALA A 596 -16.79 -9.33 1.09
N ASP A 597 -16.00 -8.77 0.16
CA ASP A 597 -16.33 -8.76 -1.28
C ASP A 597 -16.41 -10.19 -1.82
N ILE A 598 -15.43 -11.03 -1.45
CA ILE A 598 -15.38 -12.44 -1.86
C ILE A 598 -16.55 -13.20 -1.26
N THR A 599 -16.77 -13.06 0.05
CA THR A 599 -17.89 -13.72 0.74
C THR A 599 -19.23 -13.34 0.12
N SER A 600 -19.47 -12.04 -0.14
CA SER A 600 -20.70 -11.56 -0.78
C SER A 600 -20.86 -12.09 -2.20
N ALA A 601 -19.79 -12.11 -3.00
CA ALA A 601 -19.84 -12.61 -4.36
C ALA A 601 -20.14 -14.11 -4.41
N ILE A 602 -19.46 -14.92 -3.60
CA ILE A 602 -19.68 -16.37 -3.54
C ILE A 602 -21.06 -16.69 -2.97
N ALA A 603 -21.53 -15.94 -1.97
CA ALA A 603 -22.89 -16.10 -1.45
C ALA A 603 -23.96 -15.77 -2.51
N ASN A 604 -23.75 -14.73 -3.32
CA ASN A 604 -24.66 -14.35 -4.41
C ASN A 604 -24.77 -15.47 -5.46
N VAL A 605 -23.64 -15.99 -5.93
CA VAL A 605 -23.59 -17.13 -6.86
C VAL A 605 -24.39 -18.32 -6.30
N ARG A 606 -24.16 -18.69 -5.04
CA ARG A 606 -24.84 -19.82 -4.39
C ARG A 606 -26.35 -19.59 -4.23
N ALA A 607 -26.77 -18.36 -3.97
CA ALA A 607 -28.18 -18.02 -3.79
C ALA A 607 -28.98 -18.05 -5.11
N ASN A 608 -28.31 -17.83 -6.24
CA ASN A 608 -28.92 -17.81 -7.58
C ASN A 608 -28.69 -19.10 -8.39
N ALA A 609 -27.83 -19.99 -7.91
CA ALA A 609 -27.56 -21.28 -8.52
C ALA A 609 -28.85 -22.11 -8.72
N LYS A 610 -28.85 -22.95 -9.77
CA LYS A 610 -29.99 -23.79 -10.13
C LYS A 610 -30.33 -24.80 -9.03
N THR A 611 -31.63 -25.06 -8.84
CA THR A 611 -32.11 -26.03 -7.84
C THR A 611 -32.22 -27.44 -8.41
N ASP A 612 -31.13 -27.96 -8.97
CA ASP A 612 -31.04 -29.32 -9.51
C ASP A 612 -30.03 -30.19 -8.74
N LYS A 613 -30.04 -31.50 -9.01
CA LYS A 613 -29.22 -32.48 -8.25
C LYS A 613 -27.72 -32.34 -8.52
N GLU A 614 -27.33 -31.96 -9.73
CA GLU A 614 -25.94 -31.82 -10.12
C GLU A 614 -25.35 -30.59 -9.42
N THR A 615 -26.03 -29.46 -9.52
CA THR A 615 -25.68 -28.22 -8.80
C THR A 615 -25.60 -28.46 -7.28
N ALA A 616 -26.56 -29.18 -6.70
CA ALA A 616 -26.54 -29.50 -5.27
C ALA A 616 -25.34 -30.38 -4.87
N SER A 617 -24.91 -31.30 -5.75
CA SER A 617 -23.72 -32.13 -5.52
C SER A 617 -22.46 -31.28 -5.52
N ILE A 618 -22.26 -30.43 -6.54
CA ILE A 618 -21.09 -29.55 -6.67
C ILE A 618 -20.96 -28.63 -5.45
N LEU A 619 -22.06 -27.99 -5.04
CA LEU A 619 -22.08 -27.12 -3.86
C LEU A 619 -21.80 -27.87 -2.55
N SER A 620 -22.24 -29.12 -2.45
CA SER A 620 -21.97 -29.98 -1.28
C SER A 620 -20.48 -30.35 -1.22
N ASP A 621 -19.90 -30.74 -2.35
CA ASP A 621 -18.50 -31.19 -2.45
C ASP A 621 -17.52 -30.03 -2.15
N ALA A 622 -17.86 -28.81 -2.55
CA ALA A 622 -17.06 -27.61 -2.29
C ALA A 622 -17.38 -26.90 -0.97
N SER A 623 -18.27 -27.44 -0.14
CA SER A 623 -18.84 -26.73 1.02
C SER A 623 -17.82 -26.20 2.02
N SER A 624 -16.72 -26.93 2.27
CA SER A 624 -15.64 -26.51 3.16
C SER A 624 -14.72 -25.43 2.57
N SER A 625 -14.75 -25.24 1.24
CA SER A 625 -13.93 -24.27 0.54
C SER A 625 -14.60 -22.91 0.38
N PHE A 626 -15.90 -22.80 0.70
CA PHE A 626 -16.61 -21.53 0.62
C PHE A 626 -16.32 -20.65 1.84
N PRO A 627 -16.00 -19.35 1.63
CA PRO A 627 -15.90 -18.39 2.71
C PRO A 627 -17.18 -18.33 3.56
N SER A 628 -17.01 -18.26 4.87
CA SER A 628 -18.12 -18.10 5.81
C SER A 628 -18.71 -16.70 5.71
N SER A 629 -20.05 -16.62 5.79
CA SER A 629 -20.78 -15.35 5.92
C SER A 629 -20.92 -14.87 7.37
N GLN A 630 -20.42 -15.64 8.33
CA GLN A 630 -20.38 -15.24 9.74
C GLN A 630 -19.26 -14.23 9.97
N ASN A 631 -19.39 -13.47 11.07
CA ASN A 631 -18.29 -12.66 11.56
C ASN A 631 -17.07 -13.54 11.88
N PRO A 632 -15.85 -13.00 11.75
CA PRO A 632 -14.65 -13.75 12.08
C PRO A 632 -14.67 -14.11 13.58
N PRO A 633 -14.20 -15.31 13.98
CA PRO A 633 -14.22 -15.76 15.38
C PRO A 633 -13.41 -14.86 16.34
N LEU A 634 -12.36 -14.24 15.81
CA LEU A 634 -11.60 -13.16 16.43
C LEU A 634 -11.59 -12.00 15.45
N LEU A 635 -11.65 -10.76 15.93
CA LEU A 635 -11.74 -9.59 15.07
C LEU A 635 -10.39 -9.25 14.43
N PRO A 636 -10.39 -8.72 13.19
CA PRO A 636 -9.17 -8.21 12.58
C PRO A 636 -8.73 -6.85 13.17
N LEU A 637 -9.68 -6.05 13.66
CA LEU A 637 -9.40 -4.78 14.32
C LEU A 637 -10.35 -4.60 15.51
N PRO A 638 -9.97 -3.86 16.57
CA PRO A 638 -10.78 -3.75 17.79
C PRO A 638 -12.17 -3.14 17.57
N ALA A 639 -12.35 -2.34 16.51
CA ALA A 639 -13.64 -1.73 16.13
C ALA A 639 -14.33 -2.45 14.95
N GLY A 640 -13.92 -3.69 14.67
CA GLY A 640 -14.27 -4.35 13.41
C GLY A 640 -13.39 -3.86 12.25
N GLY A 641 -13.31 -4.68 11.22
CA GLY A 641 -12.46 -4.46 10.06
C GLY A 641 -12.57 -5.64 9.11
N VAL A 642 -11.84 -5.59 8.00
CA VAL A 642 -11.85 -6.65 6.99
C VAL A 642 -10.42 -7.03 6.64
N GLY A 643 -10.16 -8.33 6.52
CA GLY A 643 -8.98 -8.81 5.83
C GLY A 643 -9.09 -8.55 4.33
N LYS A 644 -7.98 -8.73 3.63
CA LYS A 644 -7.85 -8.49 2.18
C LYS A 644 -6.90 -9.49 1.55
N VAL A 645 -7.15 -9.76 0.27
CA VAL A 645 -6.28 -10.60 -0.55
C VAL A 645 -6.05 -9.97 -1.92
N ASN A 646 -4.88 -10.26 -2.48
CA ASN A 646 -4.49 -9.97 -3.84
C ASN A 646 -5.11 -11.01 -4.79
N SER A 647 -6.32 -10.78 -5.27
CA SER A 647 -7.06 -11.79 -6.04
C SER A 647 -6.59 -11.95 -7.48
N LEU A 648 -5.97 -10.93 -8.08
CA LEU A 648 -5.51 -10.99 -9.46
C LEU A 648 -4.01 -10.73 -9.59
N ASN A 649 -3.36 -11.66 -10.28
CA ASN A 649 -2.01 -11.48 -10.77
C ASN A 649 -2.04 -10.89 -12.19
N GLY A 650 -1.23 -9.85 -12.41
CA GLY A 650 -1.01 -9.28 -13.74
C GLY A 650 0.10 -10.00 -14.50
N TYR A 651 -0.09 -10.18 -15.80
CA TYR A 651 0.84 -10.75 -16.77
C TYR A 651 1.00 -9.79 -17.94
N THR A 652 2.07 -9.98 -18.72
CA THR A 652 2.27 -9.23 -19.97
C THR A 652 2.01 -10.13 -21.16
N GLU A 653 1.49 -9.57 -22.25
CA GLU A 653 1.19 -10.28 -23.51
C GLU A 653 2.37 -11.16 -23.98
N ASP A 654 3.59 -10.64 -23.89
CA ASP A 654 4.81 -11.32 -24.32
C ASP A 654 5.28 -12.44 -23.38
N ASN A 655 4.63 -12.62 -22.22
CA ASN A 655 5.07 -13.56 -21.18
C ASN A 655 3.91 -14.15 -20.36
N LEU A 656 2.81 -14.54 -21.02
CA LEU A 656 1.62 -15.13 -20.38
C LEU A 656 1.88 -16.48 -19.67
N GLU A 657 2.92 -17.20 -20.09
CA GLU A 657 3.38 -18.47 -19.48
C GLU A 657 4.53 -18.26 -18.46
N GLY A 658 4.87 -16.99 -18.22
CA GLY A 658 5.93 -16.55 -17.33
C GLY A 658 5.49 -16.40 -15.87
N TYR A 659 6.32 -15.73 -15.08
CA TYR A 659 5.90 -15.24 -13.77
C TYR A 659 5.05 -13.98 -13.92
N PRO A 660 4.05 -13.76 -13.05
CA PRO A 660 3.30 -12.52 -13.06
C PRO A 660 4.24 -11.34 -12.76
N VAL A 661 3.84 -10.14 -13.20
CA VAL A 661 4.65 -8.92 -13.07
C VAL A 661 5.05 -8.64 -11.61
N HIS A 662 4.25 -9.11 -10.66
CA HIS A 662 4.48 -9.13 -9.22
C HIS A 662 5.85 -9.70 -8.81
N PHE A 663 6.38 -10.68 -9.55
CA PHE A 663 7.68 -11.30 -9.27
C PHE A 663 8.77 -10.93 -10.28
N ARG A 664 8.51 -9.96 -11.17
CA ARG A 664 9.47 -9.50 -12.17
C ARG A 664 10.21 -8.27 -11.68
N TYR A 665 11.53 -8.31 -11.73
CA TYR A 665 12.37 -7.16 -11.40
C TYR A 665 12.42 -6.17 -12.56
N GLU A 666 12.06 -4.92 -12.31
CA GLU A 666 12.00 -3.86 -13.32
C GLU A 666 12.71 -2.59 -12.81
N ALA A 667 14.02 -2.54 -13.03
CA ALA A 667 14.84 -1.39 -12.69
C ALA A 667 14.36 -0.10 -13.38
N ALA A 668 14.43 1.01 -12.65
CA ALA A 668 14.36 2.33 -13.27
C ALA A 668 15.59 2.57 -14.16
N ASN A 669 15.42 3.38 -15.21
CA ASN A 669 16.53 3.77 -16.07
C ASN A 669 17.55 4.62 -15.30
N CYS A 670 17.07 5.53 -14.44
CA CYS A 670 17.90 6.38 -13.60
C CYS A 670 17.51 6.24 -12.13
N ARG A 671 18.51 6.30 -11.26
CA ARG A 671 18.33 6.50 -9.83
C ARG A 671 19.00 7.79 -9.39
N LEU A 672 18.35 8.49 -8.47
CA LEU A 672 18.92 9.60 -7.71
C LEU A 672 18.60 9.45 -6.23
N PHE A 673 19.44 10.01 -5.38
CA PHE A 673 19.13 10.21 -3.96
C PHE A 673 18.56 11.61 -3.73
N TYR A 674 17.74 11.77 -2.70
CA TYR A 674 17.22 13.07 -2.33
C TYR A 674 18.35 14.01 -1.88
N THR A 675 18.30 15.25 -2.34
CA THR A 675 19.13 16.35 -1.81
C THR A 675 18.30 17.20 -0.87
N GLN A 676 18.94 18.01 -0.03
CA GLN A 676 18.22 18.92 0.89
C GLN A 676 17.20 19.81 0.15
N ARG A 677 17.54 20.25 -1.06
CA ARG A 677 16.65 21.08 -1.89
C ARG A 677 15.43 20.32 -2.39
N MET A 678 15.60 19.06 -2.77
CA MET A 678 14.50 18.19 -3.19
C MET A 678 13.55 17.88 -2.02
N MET A 679 14.09 17.69 -0.81
CA MET A 679 13.28 17.50 0.40
C MET A 679 12.43 18.73 0.73
N ALA A 680 12.89 19.92 0.34
CA ALA A 680 12.19 21.17 0.56
C ALA A 680 11.20 21.57 -0.56
N SER A 681 11.33 21.01 -1.77
CA SER A 681 10.44 21.34 -2.89
C SER A 681 10.39 20.25 -3.97
N PRO A 682 9.18 19.82 -4.41
CA PRO A 682 9.04 18.89 -5.52
C PRO A 682 9.54 19.50 -6.85
N ILE A 683 9.57 20.83 -6.98
CA ILE A 683 10.12 21.51 -8.16
C ILE A 683 11.59 21.12 -8.37
N GLU A 684 12.37 20.97 -7.31
CA GLU A 684 13.78 20.59 -7.43
C GLU A 684 13.96 19.14 -7.87
N SER A 685 13.06 18.26 -7.47
CA SER A 685 12.99 16.89 -8.00
C SER A 685 12.64 16.88 -9.49
N TRP A 686 11.65 17.67 -9.91
CA TRP A 686 11.26 17.80 -11.31
C TRP A 686 12.36 18.45 -12.18
N ARG A 687 13.03 19.48 -11.67
CA ARG A 687 14.18 20.12 -12.34
C ARG A 687 15.27 19.09 -12.61
N ARG A 688 15.61 18.28 -11.59
CA ARG A 688 16.62 17.25 -11.73
C ARG A 688 16.17 16.12 -12.66
N ALA A 689 14.89 15.73 -12.61
CA ALA A 689 14.33 14.75 -13.55
C ALA A 689 14.44 15.23 -15.01
N ARG A 690 14.10 16.49 -15.28
CA ARG A 690 14.30 17.12 -16.58
C ARG A 690 15.78 17.12 -16.99
N GLY A 691 16.66 17.46 -16.05
CA GLY A 691 18.10 17.52 -16.25
C GLY A 691 18.69 16.18 -16.70
N VAL A 692 18.35 15.08 -16.01
CA VAL A 692 18.85 13.75 -16.37
C VAL A 692 18.22 13.22 -17.66
N ALA A 693 16.98 13.63 -17.94
CA ALA A 693 16.24 13.18 -19.11
C ALA A 693 16.77 13.78 -20.43
N TRP A 694 17.17 15.06 -20.40
CA TRP A 694 17.42 15.83 -21.62
C TRP A 694 18.61 16.82 -21.58
N ASN A 695 19.33 17.02 -20.45
CA ASN A 695 20.43 17.99 -20.32
C ASN A 695 21.74 17.41 -19.75
N ASN A 696 22.05 16.13 -19.98
CA ASN A 696 23.31 15.48 -19.58
C ASN A 696 23.64 15.56 -18.07
N GLU A 697 22.62 15.68 -17.21
CA GLU A 697 22.85 15.56 -15.78
C GLU A 697 23.02 14.09 -15.37
N PRO A 698 23.96 13.76 -14.47
CA PRO A 698 24.30 12.37 -14.19
C PRO A 698 23.28 11.69 -13.25
N CYS A 699 23.14 10.38 -13.45
CA CYS A 699 22.49 9.46 -12.51
C CYS A 699 23.50 8.84 -11.53
N VAL A 700 23.01 8.16 -10.50
CA VAL A 700 23.85 7.27 -9.67
C VAL A 700 24.53 6.23 -10.57
N SER A 701 25.79 5.87 -10.30
CA SER A 701 26.60 5.01 -11.18
C SER A 701 26.02 3.63 -11.50
N GLY A 702 25.06 3.15 -10.71
CA GLY A 702 24.30 1.92 -10.96
C GLY A 702 23.06 2.11 -11.85
N SER A 703 23.00 3.19 -12.63
CA SER A 703 21.91 3.53 -13.56
C SER A 703 22.34 3.33 -15.02
N THR A 704 21.41 3.49 -15.97
CA THR A 704 21.75 3.50 -17.40
C THR A 704 21.99 4.92 -17.91
N THR A 705 22.97 5.04 -18.82
CA THR A 705 23.38 6.33 -19.41
C THR A 705 23.71 6.12 -20.88
N ASN A 706 23.25 7.04 -21.74
CA ASN A 706 23.57 7.08 -23.17
C ASN A 706 24.97 7.68 -23.41
N SER A 707 25.47 7.59 -24.65
CA SER A 707 26.81 8.11 -25.00
C SER A 707 26.93 9.64 -24.91
N ASP A 708 25.81 10.35 -24.97
CA ASP A 708 25.74 11.80 -24.77
C ASP A 708 25.66 12.22 -23.29
N GLY A 709 25.51 11.26 -22.36
CA GLY A 709 25.43 11.51 -20.93
C GLY A 709 24.00 11.67 -20.38
N THR A 710 22.95 11.55 -21.20
CA THR A 710 21.56 11.49 -20.69
C THR A 710 21.24 10.12 -20.12
N ILE A 711 20.13 10.02 -19.39
CA ILE A 711 19.51 8.74 -18.99
C ILE A 711 19.38 7.78 -20.19
N GLY A 712 19.70 6.50 -19.96
CA GLY A 712 19.67 5.47 -20.99
C GLY A 712 18.26 4.98 -21.33
N ASP A 713 18.07 4.51 -22.57
CA ASP A 713 16.76 4.05 -23.05
C ASP A 713 16.40 2.62 -22.60
N LYS A 714 17.38 1.86 -22.12
CA LYS A 714 17.19 0.49 -21.62
C LYS A 714 17.30 0.47 -20.11
N ALA A 715 16.41 -0.28 -19.45
CA ALA A 715 16.53 -0.60 -18.03
C ALA A 715 17.63 -1.66 -17.80
N LEU A 716 18.21 -1.66 -16.60
CA LEU A 716 19.14 -2.70 -16.19
C LEU A 716 18.43 -4.02 -15.92
N LYS A 717 19.12 -5.13 -16.19
CA LYS A 717 18.67 -6.45 -15.76
C LYS A 717 18.83 -6.59 -14.25
N TYR A 718 18.13 -7.57 -13.68
CA TYR A 718 18.27 -7.96 -12.29
C TYR A 718 19.73 -8.21 -11.88
N ASP A 719 20.09 -7.72 -10.69
CA ASP A 719 21.39 -7.89 -10.04
C ASP A 719 21.16 -8.36 -8.59
N SER A 720 21.81 -9.43 -8.17
CA SER A 720 21.60 -10.00 -6.83
C SER A 720 21.97 -9.07 -5.68
N ARG A 721 22.75 -8.02 -5.92
CA ARG A 721 23.14 -7.01 -4.91
C ARG A 721 21.99 -6.10 -4.49
N VAL A 722 20.88 -6.10 -5.22
CA VAL A 722 19.66 -5.32 -4.89
C VAL A 722 18.69 -6.09 -4.00
N ARG A 723 18.93 -7.37 -3.71
CA ARG A 723 18.12 -8.12 -2.74
C ARG A 723 18.13 -7.46 -1.36
N SER A 724 17.07 -7.69 -0.60
CA SER A 724 17.03 -7.30 0.81
C SER A 724 18.18 -7.95 1.58
N ARG A 725 18.80 -7.17 2.47
CA ARG A 725 19.82 -7.66 3.41
C ARG A 725 19.26 -7.83 4.81
N ALA A 726 18.05 -7.33 5.05
CA ALA A 726 17.34 -7.53 6.29
C ALA A 726 17.21 -9.02 6.58
N SER A 727 17.33 -9.37 7.85
CA SER A 727 17.07 -10.71 8.36
C SER A 727 15.62 -11.15 8.07
N GLY A 728 14.71 -10.17 7.98
CA GLY A 728 13.29 -10.38 7.69
C GLY A 728 12.51 -10.87 8.90
N ILE A 729 11.19 -10.90 8.75
CA ILE A 729 10.30 -11.40 9.81
C ILE A 729 10.43 -12.92 9.90
N LYS A 730 10.86 -13.41 11.06
CA LYS A 730 10.83 -14.84 11.38
C LYS A 730 9.41 -15.27 11.69
N GLY A 731 9.03 -16.46 11.27
CA GLY A 731 7.67 -16.93 11.51
C GLY A 731 7.40 -18.32 10.95
N PRO A 732 6.17 -18.80 11.09
CA PRO A 732 5.80 -20.17 10.72
C PRO A 732 5.93 -20.44 9.21
N GLY A 733 5.85 -19.42 8.34
CA GLY A 733 6.03 -19.59 6.89
C GLY A 733 7.49 -19.60 6.41
N GLU A 734 8.48 -19.44 7.30
CA GLU A 734 9.89 -19.39 6.91
C GLU A 734 10.34 -20.72 6.26
N LEU A 735 10.97 -20.59 5.09
CA LEU A 735 11.54 -21.72 4.36
C LEU A 735 12.91 -22.08 4.94
N LYS A 736 13.17 -23.38 5.13
CA LYS A 736 14.50 -23.85 5.55
C LYS A 736 15.52 -23.58 4.43
N LYS A 737 16.64 -22.96 4.78
CA LYS A 737 17.76 -22.69 3.86
C LYS A 737 18.46 -23.95 3.39
#